data_AF-A0A258KZN9-F1
#
_entry.id   AF-A0A258KZN9-F1
#
_cell.length_a   1.000
_cell.length_b   1.000
_cell.length_c   1.000
_cell.angle_alpha   90.00
_cell.angle_beta   90.00
_cell.angle_gamma   90.00
#
_symmetry.space_group_name_H-M   'P 1'
#
loop_
_entity.id
_entity.type
_entity.pdbx_description
1 polymer ?
#
loop_
_entity_poly.entity_id
_entity_poly.type
_entity_poly.pdbx_seq_one_letter_code
_entity_poly.pdbx_strand_id
1 'polypeptide(L)'
;MQFQLFGREPGDTPEEGRGKQIVERLRAGDLPQMVDWFDPQLLAKVGVRSVLSATIGSYTDQRLIQAATDLATEDELKSRYDYSETGNPADALKPDASGAVWVDYISDLGDGFEPTFTMAYMMAQDRLKVEGTPDELPAGELLIMGGDQVYPDATKQEYQDRLRDPYDWAFSTDKPKRKLFAIPGNHDWYDGLAAFSALFCSARDRISGGLGAQLGGWRCHQHRSYFAIKLPHNWWIWGPDIQLADNLDDSQRDYFDLMADQTKSGDKIILCLAEPSWLHQNYDNLHEISMLARKNDAKILAVLAGDWHHYSRYACDKLGIQFITCGGGGAFAHATHGLRKNISLNWATLTGASRRISDPTDPEDFNRMERSVVGPEGPDFTLNPGSEPQAPPAPQPPAISGPLYAASYTANALQNAAAKMASVIPEPKPISDVDAGPGGTRRVKPVRKETIASHPYKMHAAAIYPARWKSRLLCLKNLVLPLRNQKFAVLVGIIYFLFAWVWTSSDPRHSPIMTKLAEDIAVQAQHSRTEYENIRKEIADLETRLQEQKATLPAGDPPTTEMVVLEEQLDAARTKEEPAREEWSDLDERSKAIDGGRKVQLNDQIRELENMTNLSTGERLKYLVVFFQQYSPLEEVLNPTALLAACQQGPLFAFLLLGLWALLVNYVEASATLHGRIAKLTIGTIHFLAHLVALLVISWIASGVGTPLATVLKYHIADPWPDVIRVTWNFSVTLLLGGILGGLVMGLYWTLTSTLFNMHTGDAFGALGIKNYKHFLRIRLEPGRATIYPVALDKIPGPSDWRWRLYPGEKRPGHNPLIMPKKALEPRLIEPPIIIEDSNILR
;
A
#
# COMPACT_ATOMS: atom_id res chain seq x y z
N MET A 1 0.81 1.19 -33.84
CA MET A 1 1.08 0.81 -35.24
C MET A 1 2.17 1.72 -35.81
N GLN A 2 3.44 1.33 -35.67
CA GLN A 2 4.60 1.71 -36.51
C GLN A 2 5.81 0.89 -36.00
N PHE A 3 5.72 -0.44 -36.13
CA PHE A 3 6.86 -1.34 -35.88
C PHE A 3 7.66 -1.43 -37.18
N GLN A 4 8.52 -0.44 -37.45
CA GLN A 4 9.46 -0.51 -38.56
C GLN A 4 10.58 -1.51 -38.25
N LEU A 5 10.94 -2.25 -39.31
CA LEU A 5 11.87 -3.37 -39.42
C LEU A 5 13.32 -3.06 -39.00
N PHE A 6 13.57 -2.68 -37.74
CA PHE A 6 14.92 -2.61 -37.20
C PHE A 6 15.22 -3.89 -36.39
N GLY A 7 16.21 -4.67 -36.83
CA GLY A 7 16.72 -5.86 -36.13
C GLY A 7 16.58 -7.21 -36.84
N ARG A 8 16.02 -7.26 -38.07
CA ARG A 8 15.86 -8.50 -38.84
C ARG A 8 17.19 -8.95 -39.45
N GLU A 9 17.67 -10.14 -39.08
CA GLU A 9 18.77 -10.78 -39.80
C GLU A 9 18.24 -11.39 -41.12
N PRO A 10 19.06 -11.47 -42.19
CA PRO A 10 18.65 -12.13 -43.43
C PRO A 10 18.27 -13.59 -43.16
N GLY A 11 16.97 -13.92 -43.24
CA GLY A 11 16.45 -15.28 -43.02
C GLY A 11 15.36 -15.40 -41.94
N ASP A 12 15.22 -14.43 -41.03
CA ASP A 12 14.19 -14.50 -39.97
C ASP A 12 12.77 -14.26 -40.52
N THR A 13 11.76 -14.96 -40.01
CA THR A 13 10.35 -14.63 -40.27
C THR A 13 9.93 -13.34 -39.55
N PRO A 14 8.84 -12.65 -39.96
CA PRO A 14 8.33 -11.48 -39.23
C PRO A 14 8.04 -11.76 -37.75
N GLU A 15 7.54 -12.94 -37.43
CA GLU A 15 7.25 -13.39 -36.06
C GLU A 15 8.53 -13.59 -35.26
N GLU A 16 9.57 -14.16 -35.87
CA GLU A 16 10.89 -14.33 -35.24
C GLU A 16 11.56 -12.98 -34.97
N GLY A 17 11.43 -12.02 -35.88
CA GLY A 17 11.91 -10.65 -35.68
C GLY A 17 11.22 -9.96 -34.50
N ARG A 18 9.89 -10.09 -34.39
CA ARG A 18 9.13 -9.57 -33.24
C ARG A 18 9.51 -10.28 -31.94
N GLY A 19 9.60 -11.61 -31.97
CA GLY A 19 10.02 -12.41 -30.82
C GLY A 19 11.41 -12.03 -30.31
N LYS A 20 12.36 -11.76 -31.22
CA LYS A 20 13.70 -11.27 -30.88
C LYS A 20 13.63 -9.94 -30.11
N GLN A 21 12.89 -8.97 -30.64
CA GLN A 21 12.70 -7.67 -29.98
C GLN A 21 12.05 -7.80 -28.59
N ILE A 22 11.05 -8.67 -28.44
CA ILE A 22 10.40 -8.93 -27.14
C ILE A 22 11.43 -9.49 -26.16
N VAL A 23 12.22 -10.48 -26.55
CA VAL A 23 13.25 -11.08 -25.67
C VAL A 23 14.36 -10.08 -25.33
N GLU A 24 14.76 -9.22 -26.27
CA GLU A 24 15.73 -8.15 -26.02
C GLU A 24 15.20 -7.13 -25.01
N ARG A 25 13.98 -6.61 -25.21
CA ARG A 25 13.29 -5.72 -24.26
C ARG A 25 13.13 -6.36 -22.88
N LEU A 26 12.76 -7.64 -22.82
CA LEU A 26 12.62 -8.39 -21.58
C LEU A 26 13.96 -8.46 -20.82
N ARG A 27 15.06 -8.76 -21.53
CA ARG A 27 16.40 -8.86 -20.92
C ARG A 27 16.97 -7.50 -20.51
N ALA A 28 16.62 -6.44 -21.23
CA ALA A 28 16.98 -5.06 -20.88
C ALA A 28 16.17 -4.53 -19.69
N GLY A 29 15.02 -5.16 -19.38
CA GLY A 29 14.11 -4.69 -18.34
C GLY A 29 13.13 -3.61 -18.82
N ASP A 30 12.96 -3.46 -20.14
CA ASP A 30 12.09 -2.46 -20.78
C ASP A 30 10.61 -2.88 -20.84
N LEU A 31 10.32 -4.13 -20.48
CA LEU A 31 8.94 -4.61 -20.31
C LEU A 31 8.47 -4.37 -18.87
N PRO A 32 7.15 -4.24 -18.63
CA PRO A 32 6.63 -4.01 -17.29
C PRO A 32 7.12 -5.05 -16.28
N GLN A 33 7.86 -4.59 -15.28
CA GLN A 33 8.23 -5.39 -14.12
C GLN A 33 7.08 -5.43 -13.11
N MET A 34 7.18 -6.31 -12.12
CA MET A 34 6.27 -6.30 -10.95
C MET A 34 6.14 -4.88 -10.43
N VAL A 35 4.92 -4.46 -10.10
CA VAL A 35 4.67 -3.14 -9.53
C VAL A 35 5.44 -3.00 -8.22
N ASP A 36 6.20 -1.92 -8.12
CA ASP A 36 6.87 -1.55 -6.89
C ASP A 36 5.89 -0.80 -5.98
N TRP A 37 5.06 -1.55 -5.25
CA TRP A 37 4.00 -1.03 -4.39
C TRP A 37 4.49 -0.07 -3.29
N PHE A 38 5.79 -0.08 -2.99
CA PHE A 38 6.41 0.79 -2.00
C PHE A 38 7.30 1.88 -2.63
N ASP A 39 7.21 2.06 -3.95
CA ASP A 39 7.75 3.25 -4.61
C ASP A 39 7.05 4.50 -4.05
N PRO A 40 7.77 5.45 -3.44
CA PRO A 40 7.20 6.68 -2.88
C PRO A 40 6.33 7.48 -3.85
N GLN A 41 6.72 7.52 -5.14
CA GLN A 41 5.96 8.25 -6.15
C GLN A 41 4.65 7.54 -6.49
N LEU A 42 4.69 6.21 -6.55
CA LEU A 42 3.49 5.41 -6.78
C LEU A 42 2.54 5.50 -5.60
N LEU A 43 3.04 5.36 -4.37
CA LEU A 43 2.27 5.53 -3.13
C LEU A 43 1.53 6.87 -3.12
N ALA A 44 2.22 7.97 -3.49
CA ALA A 44 1.61 9.28 -3.60
C ALA A 44 0.55 9.35 -4.71
N LYS A 45 0.84 8.82 -5.90
CA LYS A 45 -0.08 8.80 -7.05
C LYS A 45 -1.35 8.01 -6.73
N VAL A 46 -1.21 6.78 -6.22
CA VAL A 46 -2.33 5.92 -5.82
C VAL A 46 -3.11 6.59 -4.70
N GLY A 47 -2.43 7.14 -3.71
CA GLY A 47 -3.04 7.91 -2.62
C GLY A 47 -3.97 9.03 -3.09
N VAL A 48 -3.47 9.90 -3.98
CA VAL A 48 -4.27 10.99 -4.57
C VAL A 48 -5.43 10.44 -5.40
N ARG A 49 -5.19 9.39 -6.20
CA ARG A 49 -6.23 8.78 -7.01
C ARG A 49 -7.31 8.10 -6.18
N SER A 50 -6.97 7.37 -5.12
CA SER A 50 -7.97 6.76 -4.24
C SER A 50 -8.89 7.81 -3.61
N VAL A 51 -8.36 8.98 -3.24
CA VAL A 51 -9.18 10.11 -2.77
C VAL A 51 -10.08 10.63 -3.90
N LEU A 52 -9.53 10.89 -5.09
CA LEU A 52 -10.32 11.35 -6.23
C LEU A 52 -11.40 10.35 -6.66
N SER A 53 -11.09 9.06 -6.72
CA SER A 53 -12.02 7.98 -7.05
C SER A 53 -13.11 7.84 -5.99
N ALA A 54 -12.78 7.98 -4.70
CA ALA A 54 -13.79 7.98 -3.64
C ALA A 54 -14.73 9.20 -3.72
N THR A 55 -14.22 10.37 -4.10
CA THR A 55 -15.03 11.61 -4.18
C THR A 55 -15.80 11.74 -5.50
N ILE A 56 -15.24 11.29 -6.63
CA ILE A 56 -15.83 11.49 -7.98
C ILE A 56 -16.49 10.21 -8.51
N GLY A 57 -16.00 9.02 -8.12
CA GLY A 57 -16.54 7.73 -8.57
C GLY A 57 -17.98 7.46 -8.13
N SER A 58 -18.46 8.13 -7.08
CA SER A 58 -19.87 8.11 -6.67
C SER A 58 -20.79 8.89 -7.62
N TYR A 59 -20.26 9.78 -8.46
CA TYR A 59 -21.06 10.66 -9.34
C TYR A 59 -21.11 10.21 -10.80
N THR A 60 -20.37 9.18 -11.21
CA THR A 60 -20.34 8.71 -12.61
C THR A 60 -20.24 7.19 -12.67
N ASP A 61 -21.29 6.51 -12.23
CA ASP A 61 -21.36 5.04 -12.30
C ASP A 61 -21.54 4.58 -13.76
N GLN A 62 -20.49 3.98 -14.32
CA GLN A 62 -20.53 3.44 -15.68
C GLN A 62 -21.54 2.31 -15.84
N ARG A 63 -21.93 1.59 -14.79
CA ARG A 63 -22.89 0.46 -14.90
C ARG A 63 -24.25 0.96 -15.35
N LEU A 64 -24.73 2.08 -14.79
CA LEU A 64 -25.97 2.72 -15.21
C LEU A 64 -25.89 3.21 -16.66
N ILE A 65 -24.75 3.79 -17.07
CA ILE A 65 -24.53 4.21 -18.45
C ILE A 65 -24.53 3.00 -19.40
N GLN A 66 -23.87 1.91 -19.03
CA GLN A 66 -23.85 0.67 -19.81
C GLN A 66 -25.25 0.06 -19.95
N ALA A 67 -26.02 0.01 -18.86
CA ALA A 67 -27.39 -0.48 -18.88
C ALA A 67 -28.29 0.40 -19.77
N ALA A 68 -28.16 1.73 -19.68
CA ALA A 68 -28.96 2.68 -20.46
C ALA A 68 -28.57 2.73 -21.95
N THR A 69 -27.30 2.46 -22.29
CA THR A 69 -26.81 2.48 -23.68
C THR A 69 -26.93 1.13 -24.38
N ASP A 70 -27.15 0.06 -23.63
CA ASP A 70 -27.44 -1.27 -24.16
C ASP A 70 -28.93 -1.40 -24.53
N LEU A 71 -29.25 -1.07 -25.79
CA LEU A 71 -30.61 -0.97 -26.33
C LEU A 71 -31.29 -2.34 -26.59
N ALA A 72 -30.76 -3.43 -26.05
CA ALA A 72 -31.33 -4.75 -26.27
C ALA A 72 -32.64 -4.96 -25.51
N THR A 73 -33.56 -5.64 -26.18
CA THR A 73 -34.80 -6.14 -25.60
C THR A 73 -34.53 -7.25 -24.57
N GLU A 74 -35.51 -7.55 -23.72
CA GLU A 74 -35.39 -8.64 -22.75
C GLU A 74 -35.11 -10.00 -23.41
N ASP A 75 -35.73 -10.28 -24.56
CA ASP A 75 -35.52 -11.54 -25.29
C ASP A 75 -34.11 -11.61 -25.90
N GLU A 76 -33.58 -10.48 -26.37
CA GLU A 76 -32.18 -10.38 -26.81
C GLU A 76 -31.22 -10.57 -25.64
N LEU A 77 -31.48 -9.95 -24.48
CA LEU A 77 -30.66 -10.14 -23.27
C LEU A 77 -30.65 -11.60 -22.82
N LYS A 78 -31.82 -12.27 -22.85
CA LYS A 78 -31.97 -13.68 -22.49
C LYS A 78 -31.18 -14.62 -23.39
N SER A 79 -31.17 -14.36 -24.69
CA SER A 79 -30.51 -15.23 -25.67
C SER A 79 -29.04 -14.87 -25.95
N ARG A 80 -28.58 -13.68 -25.54
CA ARG A 80 -27.26 -13.12 -25.91
C ARG A 80 -26.07 -14.03 -25.60
N TYR A 81 -26.06 -14.64 -24.41
CA TYR A 81 -24.98 -15.51 -23.95
C TYR A 81 -25.45 -16.94 -23.75
N ASP A 82 -26.37 -17.41 -24.61
CA ASP A 82 -26.73 -18.82 -24.70
C ASP A 82 -25.75 -19.55 -25.64
N TYR A 83 -24.74 -20.18 -25.04
CA TYR A 83 -23.80 -21.06 -25.74
C TYR A 83 -24.11 -22.55 -25.53
N SER A 84 -25.32 -22.87 -25.05
CA SER A 84 -25.81 -24.23 -24.96
C SER A 84 -26.38 -24.72 -26.29
N GLU A 85 -26.84 -25.97 -26.31
CA GLU A 85 -27.56 -26.59 -27.42
C GLU A 85 -28.85 -25.86 -27.82
N THR A 86 -29.43 -25.01 -26.95
CA THR A 86 -30.64 -24.24 -27.26
C THR A 86 -30.35 -22.88 -27.89
N GLY A 87 -29.10 -22.43 -27.85
CA GLY A 87 -28.66 -21.16 -28.40
C GLY A 87 -28.36 -21.23 -29.90
N ASN A 88 -27.58 -20.26 -30.40
CA ASN A 88 -27.13 -20.27 -31.79
C ASN A 88 -26.12 -21.42 -32.02
N PRO A 89 -26.39 -22.39 -32.92
CA PRO A 89 -25.49 -23.52 -33.18
C PRO A 89 -24.09 -23.12 -33.66
N ALA A 90 -23.94 -21.93 -34.25
CA ALA A 90 -22.64 -21.42 -34.67
C ALA A 90 -21.74 -21.00 -33.50
N ASP A 91 -22.35 -20.57 -32.39
CA ASP A 91 -21.67 -20.00 -31.22
C ASP A 91 -21.59 -20.98 -30.05
N ALA A 92 -22.39 -22.06 -30.07
CA ALA A 92 -22.45 -23.07 -29.02
C ALA A 92 -21.08 -23.68 -28.71
N LEU A 93 -20.81 -23.89 -27.42
CA LEU A 93 -19.62 -24.62 -26.98
C LEU A 93 -19.81 -26.11 -27.31
N LYS A 94 -18.83 -26.72 -27.99
CA LYS A 94 -18.95 -28.10 -28.44
C LYS A 94 -18.42 -29.04 -27.37
N PRO A 95 -19.24 -29.94 -26.81
CA PRO A 95 -18.74 -30.94 -25.89
C PRO A 95 -17.68 -31.81 -26.56
N ASP A 96 -16.67 -32.21 -25.79
CA ASP A 96 -15.65 -33.15 -26.25
C ASP A 96 -16.22 -34.57 -26.44
N ALA A 97 -15.38 -35.54 -26.79
CA ALA A 97 -15.80 -36.92 -27.00
C ALA A 97 -16.44 -37.58 -25.75
N SER A 98 -16.22 -37.02 -24.56
CA SER A 98 -16.83 -37.46 -23.31
C SER A 98 -18.13 -36.73 -22.97
N GLY A 99 -18.54 -35.75 -23.79
CA GLY A 99 -19.67 -34.88 -23.50
C GLY A 99 -19.34 -33.81 -22.46
N ALA A 100 -18.07 -33.41 -22.32
CA ALA A 100 -17.67 -32.36 -21.38
C ALA A 100 -17.35 -31.05 -22.12
N VAL A 101 -17.68 -29.91 -21.51
CA VAL A 101 -17.18 -28.60 -21.93
C VAL A 101 -16.11 -28.09 -20.98
N TRP A 102 -15.12 -27.38 -21.51
CA TRP A 102 -13.97 -26.90 -20.75
C TRP A 102 -13.97 -25.38 -20.60
N VAL A 103 -13.76 -24.91 -19.38
CA VAL A 103 -13.71 -23.49 -19.02
C VAL A 103 -12.44 -23.23 -18.22
N ASP A 104 -11.71 -22.18 -18.57
CA ASP A 104 -10.57 -21.71 -17.78
C ASP A 104 -11.01 -20.49 -16.93
N TYR A 105 -10.53 -20.40 -15.68
CA TYR A 105 -10.75 -19.25 -14.78
C TYR A 105 -9.42 -18.75 -14.23
N ILE A 106 -9.21 -17.44 -14.27
CA ILE A 106 -8.00 -16.78 -13.76
C ILE A 106 -8.36 -15.39 -13.22
N SER A 107 -7.64 -14.86 -12.24
CA SER A 107 -7.85 -13.49 -11.75
C SER A 107 -6.52 -12.87 -11.30
N ASP A 108 -6.54 -11.55 -11.06
CA ASP A 108 -5.41 -10.79 -10.52
C ASP A 108 -4.19 -10.81 -11.45
N LEU A 109 -4.40 -10.26 -12.64
CA LEU A 109 -3.46 -10.22 -13.77
C LEU A 109 -2.73 -8.88 -13.81
N GLY A 110 -1.75 -8.73 -14.69
CA GLY A 110 -1.29 -7.40 -15.09
C GLY A 110 -0.51 -6.61 -14.03
N ASP A 111 0.09 -7.28 -13.05
CA ASP A 111 1.07 -6.69 -12.13
C ASP A 111 2.49 -6.72 -12.70
N GLY A 112 2.88 -7.82 -13.35
CA GLY A 112 4.14 -7.91 -14.06
C GLY A 112 3.99 -8.67 -15.38
N PHE A 113 4.84 -8.33 -16.35
CA PHE A 113 4.85 -9.01 -17.65
C PHE A 113 5.12 -10.50 -17.51
N GLU A 114 6.18 -10.89 -16.80
CA GLU A 114 6.62 -12.29 -16.69
C GLU A 114 5.54 -13.26 -16.16
N PRO A 115 4.91 -13.02 -14.99
CA PRO A 115 3.87 -13.93 -14.50
C PRO A 115 2.63 -13.94 -15.39
N THR A 116 2.17 -12.77 -15.85
CA THR A 116 0.97 -12.64 -16.70
C THR A 116 1.16 -13.36 -18.05
N PHE A 117 2.30 -13.14 -18.70
CA PHE A 117 2.66 -13.84 -19.95
C PHE A 117 2.76 -15.35 -19.72
N THR A 118 3.37 -15.78 -18.62
CA THR A 118 3.53 -17.21 -18.33
C THR A 118 2.18 -17.91 -18.16
N MET A 119 1.23 -17.29 -17.45
CA MET A 119 -0.11 -17.87 -17.30
C MET A 119 -0.87 -17.87 -18.64
N ALA A 120 -0.80 -16.78 -19.40
CA ALA A 120 -1.39 -16.71 -20.74
C ALA A 120 -0.83 -17.81 -21.67
N TYR A 121 0.48 -18.03 -21.65
CA TYR A 121 1.16 -19.08 -22.43
C TYR A 121 0.68 -20.49 -22.05
N MET A 122 0.48 -20.77 -20.76
CA MET A 122 -0.03 -22.08 -20.32
C MET A 122 -1.49 -22.30 -20.74
N MET A 123 -2.36 -21.30 -20.57
CA MET A 123 -3.78 -21.40 -20.97
C MET A 123 -3.96 -21.45 -22.49
N ALA A 124 -3.05 -20.83 -23.25
CA ALA A 124 -3.09 -20.83 -24.72
C ALA A 124 -2.89 -22.23 -25.33
N GLN A 125 -2.15 -23.11 -24.66
CA GLN A 125 -1.88 -24.47 -25.14
C GLN A 125 -3.18 -25.27 -25.33
N ASP A 126 -3.36 -25.88 -26.50
CA ASP A 126 -4.54 -26.69 -26.82
C ASP A 126 -4.70 -27.90 -25.88
N ARG A 127 -3.57 -28.43 -25.41
CA ARG A 127 -3.48 -29.44 -24.36
C ARG A 127 -2.32 -29.09 -23.44
N LEU A 128 -2.57 -29.16 -22.13
CA LEU A 128 -1.59 -28.85 -21.11
C LEU A 128 -1.25 -30.12 -20.32
N LYS A 129 0.02 -30.51 -20.33
CA LYS A 129 0.53 -31.57 -19.46
C LYS A 129 0.70 -31.01 -18.05
N VAL A 130 -0.01 -31.57 -17.07
CA VAL A 130 0.02 -31.14 -15.68
C VAL A 130 0.43 -32.31 -14.79
N GLU A 131 1.42 -32.11 -13.93
CA GLU A 131 1.78 -33.12 -12.93
C GLU A 131 0.62 -33.35 -11.96
N GLY A 132 0.26 -34.61 -11.74
CA GLY A 132 -0.89 -35.01 -10.94
C GLY A 132 -2.14 -35.35 -11.76
N THR A 133 -2.11 -35.19 -13.09
CA THR A 133 -3.14 -35.73 -13.99
C THR A 133 -2.59 -36.90 -14.82
N PRO A 134 -3.39 -37.95 -15.09
CA PRO A 134 -2.95 -39.06 -15.93
C PRO A 134 -2.84 -38.65 -17.40
N ASP A 135 -3.73 -37.77 -17.86
CA ASP A 135 -3.82 -37.27 -19.22
C ASP A 135 -3.53 -35.76 -19.28
N GLU A 136 -3.19 -35.28 -20.47
CA GLU A 136 -3.12 -33.85 -20.75
C GLU A 136 -4.52 -33.23 -20.71
N LEU A 137 -4.64 -32.06 -20.09
CA LEU A 137 -5.90 -31.34 -19.96
C LEU A 137 -6.17 -30.50 -21.20
N PRO A 138 -7.32 -30.67 -21.89
CA PRO A 138 -7.75 -29.80 -22.99
C PRO A 138 -7.85 -28.34 -22.57
N ALA A 139 -7.63 -27.40 -23.48
CA ALA A 139 -7.87 -25.99 -23.24
C ALA A 139 -9.35 -25.67 -22.98
N GLY A 140 -9.62 -24.64 -22.17
CA GLY A 140 -10.96 -24.05 -22.09
C GLY A 140 -11.36 -23.37 -23.41
N GLU A 141 -12.58 -23.62 -23.87
CA GLU A 141 -13.18 -22.86 -24.98
C GLU A 141 -13.70 -21.48 -24.52
N LEU A 142 -13.94 -21.35 -23.21
CA LEU A 142 -14.35 -20.14 -22.52
C LEU A 142 -13.31 -19.80 -21.44
N LEU A 143 -12.88 -18.55 -21.39
CA LEU A 143 -12.02 -18.00 -20.34
C LEU A 143 -12.80 -16.96 -19.53
N ILE A 144 -12.80 -17.11 -18.21
CA ILE A 144 -13.33 -16.14 -17.27
C ILE A 144 -12.17 -15.45 -16.54
N MET A 145 -12.10 -14.13 -16.63
CA MET A 145 -11.20 -13.28 -15.84
C MET A 145 -11.95 -12.76 -14.62
N GLY A 146 -11.56 -13.19 -13.43
CA GLY A 146 -12.34 -13.06 -12.20
C GLY A 146 -12.02 -11.87 -11.31
N GLY A 147 -11.64 -10.72 -11.86
CA GLY A 147 -11.23 -9.54 -11.07
C GLY A 147 -9.78 -9.12 -11.31
N ASP A 148 -9.52 -7.83 -11.14
CA ASP A 148 -8.23 -7.14 -11.23
C ASP A 148 -7.38 -7.55 -12.44
N GLN A 149 -7.69 -6.99 -13.61
CA GLN A 149 -6.96 -7.37 -14.83
C GLN A 149 -5.68 -6.55 -15.07
N VAL A 150 -5.46 -5.48 -14.30
CA VAL A 150 -4.32 -4.57 -14.48
C VAL A 150 -3.93 -3.88 -13.16
N TYR A 151 -2.63 -3.67 -12.96
CA TYR A 151 -2.07 -2.89 -11.85
C TYR A 151 -1.03 -1.87 -12.36
N PRO A 152 -0.70 -0.82 -11.58
CA PRO A 152 -1.33 -0.43 -10.32
C PRO A 152 -2.66 0.29 -10.51
N ASP A 153 -2.89 0.86 -11.68
CA ASP A 153 -4.07 1.65 -12.00
C ASP A 153 -4.61 1.34 -13.40
N ALA A 154 -5.94 1.25 -13.52
CA ALA A 154 -6.64 1.13 -14.78
C ALA A 154 -6.34 2.32 -15.70
N THR A 155 -5.58 2.08 -16.76
CA THR A 155 -5.45 3.01 -17.89
C THR A 155 -5.35 2.20 -19.17
N LYS A 156 -5.71 2.81 -20.30
CA LYS A 156 -5.58 2.17 -21.61
C LYS A 156 -4.15 1.68 -21.90
N GLN A 157 -3.13 2.43 -21.46
CA GLN A 157 -1.74 2.06 -21.66
C GLN A 157 -1.32 0.89 -20.78
N GLU A 158 -1.71 0.89 -19.49
CA GLU A 158 -1.40 -0.22 -18.59
C GLU A 158 -2.11 -1.51 -19.02
N TYR A 159 -3.37 -1.43 -19.45
CA TYR A 159 -4.06 -2.59 -20.07
C TYR A 159 -3.34 -3.08 -21.32
N GLN A 160 -2.81 -2.17 -22.15
CA GLN A 160 -2.04 -2.57 -23.32
C GLN A 160 -0.76 -3.31 -22.93
N ASP A 161 0.07 -2.70 -22.08
CA ASP A 161 1.42 -3.19 -21.80
C ASP A 161 1.44 -4.40 -20.85
N ARG A 162 0.52 -4.44 -19.87
CA ARG A 162 0.54 -5.44 -18.79
C ARG A 162 -0.44 -6.59 -18.96
N LEU A 163 -1.45 -6.44 -19.82
CA LEU A 163 -2.42 -7.50 -20.09
C LEU A 163 -2.45 -7.88 -21.58
N ARG A 164 -2.70 -6.91 -22.45
CA ARG A 164 -2.95 -7.18 -23.87
C ARG A 164 -1.74 -7.70 -24.61
N ASP A 165 -0.62 -7.01 -24.51
CA ASP A 165 0.65 -7.44 -25.11
C ASP A 165 1.05 -8.84 -24.64
N PRO A 166 1.06 -9.17 -23.33
CA PRO A 166 1.31 -10.53 -22.86
C PRO A 166 0.42 -11.60 -23.51
N TYR A 167 -0.89 -11.37 -23.59
CA TYR A 167 -1.83 -12.34 -24.16
C TYR A 167 -1.71 -12.43 -25.69
N ASP A 168 -1.54 -11.29 -26.38
CA ASP A 168 -1.34 -11.21 -27.83
C ASP A 168 -0.06 -11.94 -28.25
N TRP A 169 0.98 -11.88 -27.43
CA TRP A 169 2.27 -12.53 -27.70
C TRP A 169 2.27 -14.00 -27.28
N ALA A 170 1.45 -14.38 -26.31
CA ALA A 170 1.30 -15.76 -25.86
C ALA A 170 0.41 -16.59 -26.78
N PHE A 171 -0.59 -15.99 -27.45
CA PHE A 171 -1.47 -16.68 -28.38
C PHE A 171 -1.80 -15.81 -29.59
N SER A 172 -1.09 -16.02 -30.71
CA SER A 172 -1.26 -15.19 -31.91
C SER A 172 -2.10 -15.88 -32.99
N THR A 173 -3.28 -15.33 -33.29
CA THR A 173 -4.17 -15.81 -34.35
C THR A 173 -5.04 -14.68 -34.91
N ASP A 174 -5.31 -14.68 -36.22
CA ASP A 174 -6.20 -13.69 -36.85
C ASP A 174 -7.69 -14.02 -36.65
N LYS A 175 -8.00 -15.24 -36.21
CA LYS A 175 -9.37 -15.75 -36.05
C LYS A 175 -9.54 -16.38 -34.67
N PRO A 176 -9.59 -15.58 -33.60
CA PRO A 176 -9.80 -16.11 -32.26
C PRO A 176 -11.15 -16.80 -32.17
N LYS A 177 -11.16 -18.04 -31.67
CA LYS A 177 -12.37 -18.85 -31.49
C LYS A 177 -12.76 -18.99 -30.02
N ARG A 178 -11.79 -18.85 -29.10
CA ARG A 178 -12.04 -18.99 -27.67
C ARG A 178 -12.72 -17.73 -27.15
N LYS A 179 -13.73 -17.90 -26.31
CA LYS A 179 -14.52 -16.79 -25.77
C LYS A 179 -13.87 -16.27 -24.50
N LEU A 180 -14.03 -14.99 -24.22
CA LEU A 180 -13.55 -14.35 -23.01
C LEU A 180 -14.62 -13.45 -22.39
N PHE A 181 -14.75 -13.59 -21.09
CA PHE A 181 -15.54 -12.73 -20.22
C PHE A 181 -14.69 -12.34 -19.02
N ALA A 182 -14.93 -11.16 -18.48
CA ALA A 182 -14.20 -10.57 -17.39
C ALA A 182 -15.16 -9.85 -16.43
N ILE A 183 -14.87 -9.94 -15.14
CA ILE A 183 -15.51 -9.16 -14.08
C ILE A 183 -14.46 -8.17 -13.58
N PRO A 184 -14.81 -6.88 -13.41
CA PRO A 184 -13.86 -5.91 -12.88
C PRO A 184 -13.62 -6.11 -11.37
N GLY A 185 -12.38 -5.95 -10.94
CA GLY A 185 -12.01 -5.80 -9.53
C GLY A 185 -11.79 -4.34 -9.15
N ASN A 186 -11.35 -4.09 -7.92
CA ASN A 186 -11.14 -2.73 -7.41
C ASN A 186 -10.07 -1.95 -8.20
N HIS A 187 -9.06 -2.62 -8.78
CA HIS A 187 -8.04 -1.94 -9.58
C HIS A 187 -8.54 -1.52 -10.96
N ASP A 188 -9.53 -2.23 -11.51
CA ASP A 188 -10.17 -1.90 -12.78
C ASP A 188 -11.08 -0.65 -12.65
N TRP A 189 -11.50 -0.32 -11.43
CA TRP A 189 -12.40 0.81 -11.11
C TRP A 189 -11.70 2.15 -10.87
N TYR A 190 -10.36 2.20 -10.81
CA TYR A 190 -9.62 3.44 -10.51
C TYR A 190 -9.78 4.57 -11.55
N ASP A 191 -10.14 4.25 -12.79
CA ASP A 191 -10.50 5.24 -13.82
C ASP A 191 -12.01 5.40 -14.02
N GLY A 192 -12.81 4.87 -13.08
CA GLY A 192 -14.26 4.81 -13.20
C GLY A 192 -14.73 3.75 -14.20
N LEU A 193 -13.99 2.67 -14.42
CA LEU A 193 -14.33 1.54 -15.32
C LEU A 193 -14.25 1.85 -16.82
N ALA A 194 -13.68 2.99 -17.20
CA ALA A 194 -13.65 3.43 -18.60
C ALA A 194 -12.78 2.52 -19.47
N ALA A 195 -11.54 2.23 -19.06
CA ALA A 195 -10.62 1.37 -19.82
C ALA A 195 -11.10 -0.08 -19.86
N PHE A 196 -11.64 -0.60 -18.75
CA PHE A 196 -12.25 -1.93 -18.69
C PHE A 196 -13.40 -2.04 -19.70
N SER A 197 -14.35 -1.10 -19.68
CA SER A 197 -15.51 -1.08 -20.58
C SER A 197 -15.09 -1.01 -22.05
N ALA A 198 -14.09 -0.18 -22.36
CA ALA A 198 -13.57 -0.05 -23.73
C ALA A 198 -12.87 -1.32 -24.24
N LEU A 199 -12.27 -2.12 -23.36
CA LEU A 199 -11.61 -3.37 -23.75
C LEU A 199 -12.62 -4.52 -23.78
N PHE A 200 -13.20 -4.86 -22.64
CA PHE A 200 -14.00 -6.07 -22.51
C PHE A 200 -15.44 -5.87 -22.99
N CYS A 201 -16.06 -4.72 -22.71
CA CYS A 201 -17.46 -4.45 -23.04
C CYS A 201 -17.70 -3.90 -24.45
N SER A 202 -16.67 -3.91 -25.30
CA SER A 202 -16.68 -3.31 -26.64
C SER A 202 -17.65 -3.96 -27.63
N ALA A 203 -18.17 -5.16 -27.33
CA ALA A 203 -19.22 -5.77 -28.15
C ALA A 203 -20.52 -4.94 -28.18
N ARG A 204 -20.74 -4.10 -27.15
CA ARG A 204 -21.83 -3.10 -27.10
C ARG A 204 -21.69 -2.03 -28.18
N ASP A 205 -20.48 -1.69 -28.59
CA ASP A 205 -20.25 -0.57 -29.50
C ASP A 205 -20.65 -0.95 -30.93
N ARG A 206 -21.47 -0.11 -31.58
CA ARG A 206 -21.94 -0.37 -32.96
C ARG A 206 -20.81 -0.53 -33.97
N ILE A 207 -19.68 0.14 -33.75
CA ILE A 207 -18.49 0.08 -34.61
C ILE A 207 -17.85 -1.32 -34.57
N SER A 208 -18.02 -2.05 -33.47
CA SER A 208 -17.54 -3.42 -33.32
C SER A 208 -18.30 -4.41 -34.20
N GLY A 209 -19.51 -4.05 -34.67
CA GLY A 209 -20.39 -4.97 -35.39
C GLY A 209 -20.83 -6.17 -34.54
N GLY A 210 -20.84 -6.03 -33.21
CA GLY A 210 -21.09 -7.11 -32.25
C GLY A 210 -19.85 -8.00 -31.99
N LEU A 211 -18.72 -7.73 -32.65
CA LEU A 211 -17.45 -8.42 -32.42
C LEU A 211 -16.62 -7.60 -31.44
N GLY A 212 -16.61 -7.98 -30.16
CA GLY A 212 -15.81 -7.27 -29.16
C GLY A 212 -14.29 -7.45 -29.37
N ALA A 213 -13.51 -6.87 -28.46
CA ALA A 213 -12.07 -6.82 -28.57
C ALA A 213 -11.42 -8.21 -28.65
N GLN A 214 -10.31 -8.29 -29.37
CA GLN A 214 -9.45 -9.46 -29.37
C GLN A 214 -8.35 -9.30 -28.32
N LEU A 215 -8.14 -10.37 -27.57
CA LEU A 215 -7.04 -10.53 -26.62
C LEU A 215 -6.38 -11.88 -26.91
N GLY A 216 -5.24 -11.88 -27.59
CA GLY A 216 -4.59 -13.09 -28.09
C GLY A 216 -5.52 -13.95 -28.96
N GLY A 217 -5.63 -15.22 -28.63
CA GLY A 217 -6.56 -16.16 -29.27
C GLY A 217 -7.98 -16.16 -28.70
N TRP A 218 -8.29 -15.19 -27.84
CA TRP A 218 -9.60 -15.01 -27.23
C TRP A 218 -10.33 -13.78 -27.77
N ARG A 219 -11.67 -13.85 -27.74
CA ARG A 219 -12.59 -12.79 -28.15
C ARG A 219 -13.48 -12.38 -26.99
N CYS A 220 -13.48 -11.09 -26.65
CA CYS A 220 -14.39 -10.50 -25.68
C CYS A 220 -15.79 -10.40 -26.28
N HIS A 221 -16.80 -11.00 -25.66
CA HIS A 221 -18.19 -10.96 -26.14
C HIS A 221 -19.12 -10.13 -25.26
N GLN A 222 -18.65 -9.67 -24.10
CA GLN A 222 -19.48 -8.97 -23.14
C GLN A 222 -19.87 -7.55 -23.60
N HIS A 223 -21.05 -7.12 -23.18
CA HIS A 223 -21.62 -5.79 -23.45
C HIS A 223 -21.72 -4.92 -22.21
N ARG A 224 -21.78 -5.57 -21.04
CA ARG A 224 -21.81 -4.96 -19.71
C ARG A 224 -20.70 -5.57 -18.86
N SER A 225 -20.36 -4.93 -17.75
CA SER A 225 -19.34 -5.43 -16.81
C SER A 225 -19.76 -6.66 -16.02
N TYR A 226 -21.04 -7.01 -16.07
CA TYR A 226 -21.62 -8.21 -15.50
C TYR A 226 -22.29 -9.08 -16.58
N PHE A 227 -22.43 -10.37 -16.31
CA PHE A 227 -22.98 -11.34 -17.27
C PHE A 227 -23.58 -12.59 -16.60
N ALA A 228 -24.49 -13.25 -17.31
CA ALA A 228 -24.90 -14.63 -17.07
C ALA A 228 -24.75 -15.43 -18.37
N ILE A 229 -23.96 -16.50 -18.34
CA ILE A 229 -23.66 -17.33 -19.50
C ILE A 229 -24.33 -18.69 -19.31
N LYS A 230 -25.10 -19.13 -20.31
CA LYS A 230 -25.68 -20.48 -20.35
C LYS A 230 -24.81 -21.39 -21.21
N LEU A 231 -24.52 -22.57 -20.69
CA LEU A 231 -23.62 -23.56 -21.26
C LEU A 231 -24.36 -24.90 -21.45
N PRO A 232 -23.80 -25.82 -22.26
CA PRO A 232 -24.38 -27.14 -22.41
C PRO A 232 -24.63 -27.86 -21.09
N HIS A 233 -25.64 -28.73 -21.09
CA HIS A 233 -26.03 -29.53 -19.93
C HIS A 233 -26.55 -28.73 -18.72
N ASN A 234 -27.26 -27.64 -19.00
CA ASN A 234 -27.90 -26.79 -18.00
C ASN A 234 -26.90 -26.18 -17.00
N TRP A 235 -25.68 -25.92 -17.47
CA TRP A 235 -24.67 -25.20 -16.72
C TRP A 235 -24.80 -23.70 -16.96
N TRP A 236 -24.51 -22.93 -15.92
CA TRP A 236 -24.53 -21.48 -15.94
C TRP A 236 -23.29 -20.93 -15.24
N ILE A 237 -22.76 -19.83 -15.75
CA ILE A 237 -21.73 -19.04 -15.09
C ILE A 237 -22.24 -17.62 -14.93
N TRP A 238 -22.32 -17.14 -13.69
CA TRP A 238 -22.78 -15.77 -13.40
C TRP A 238 -21.62 -14.96 -12.82
N GLY A 239 -21.49 -13.72 -13.29
CA GLY A 239 -20.47 -12.78 -12.86
C GLY A 239 -21.05 -11.39 -12.63
N PRO A 240 -21.39 -11.02 -11.38
CA PRO A 240 -21.79 -9.66 -11.03
C PRO A 240 -20.60 -8.70 -10.93
N ASP A 241 -20.84 -7.40 -11.16
CA ASP A 241 -19.89 -6.30 -10.95
C ASP A 241 -20.20 -5.59 -9.62
N ILE A 242 -19.47 -6.01 -8.60
CA ILE A 242 -19.66 -5.55 -7.21
C ILE A 242 -18.92 -4.24 -6.89
N GLN A 243 -18.17 -3.64 -7.83
CA GLN A 243 -17.47 -2.35 -7.63
C GLN A 243 -16.64 -2.30 -6.31
N LEU A 244 -16.62 -1.12 -5.68
CA LEU A 244 -16.23 -0.80 -4.30
C LEU A 244 -17.47 -0.78 -3.37
N ALA A 245 -18.61 -1.28 -3.85
CA ALA A 245 -19.90 -1.16 -3.17
C ALA A 245 -20.33 -2.51 -2.59
N ASP A 246 -20.93 -2.49 -1.41
CA ASP A 246 -21.33 -3.71 -0.69
C ASP A 246 -22.59 -4.41 -1.26
N ASN A 247 -23.26 -3.80 -2.27
CA ASN A 247 -24.53 -4.29 -2.84
C ASN A 247 -24.59 -4.21 -4.38
N LEU A 248 -25.46 -5.02 -5.00
CA LEU A 248 -25.80 -4.91 -6.42
C LEU A 248 -26.65 -3.66 -6.68
N ASP A 249 -26.38 -2.97 -7.79
CA ASP A 249 -27.24 -1.87 -8.25
C ASP A 249 -28.55 -2.40 -8.85
N ASP A 250 -29.56 -1.53 -8.98
CA ASP A 250 -30.90 -1.90 -9.47
C ASP A 250 -30.85 -2.50 -10.88
N SER A 251 -29.97 -2.00 -11.76
CA SER A 251 -29.85 -2.51 -13.14
C SER A 251 -29.27 -3.93 -13.16
N GLN A 252 -28.36 -4.26 -12.25
CA GLN A 252 -27.84 -5.60 -12.05
C GLN A 252 -28.89 -6.53 -11.46
N ARG A 253 -29.63 -6.09 -10.44
CA ARG A 253 -30.72 -6.88 -9.86
C ARG A 253 -31.75 -7.26 -10.92
N ASP A 254 -32.22 -6.30 -11.70
CA ASP A 254 -33.17 -6.52 -12.79
C ASP A 254 -32.62 -7.50 -13.84
N TYR A 255 -31.34 -7.33 -14.22
CA TYR A 255 -30.69 -8.24 -15.16
C TYR A 255 -30.62 -9.67 -14.62
N PHE A 256 -30.15 -9.87 -13.39
CA PHE A 256 -30.02 -11.21 -12.81
C PHE A 256 -31.37 -11.84 -12.47
N ASP A 257 -32.38 -11.05 -12.11
CA ASP A 257 -33.75 -11.54 -11.95
C ASP A 257 -34.32 -12.05 -13.29
N LEU A 258 -34.08 -11.30 -14.38
CA LEU A 258 -34.45 -11.70 -15.74
C LEU A 258 -33.73 -12.99 -16.18
N MET A 259 -32.45 -13.14 -15.82
CA MET A 259 -31.69 -14.36 -16.11
C MET A 259 -32.17 -15.53 -15.24
N ALA A 260 -32.54 -15.27 -13.98
CA ALA A 260 -33.10 -16.28 -13.08
C ALA A 260 -34.38 -16.89 -13.67
N ASP A 261 -35.21 -16.11 -14.38
CA ASP A 261 -36.42 -16.61 -15.06
C ASP A 261 -36.13 -17.65 -16.16
N GLN A 262 -34.89 -17.70 -16.67
CA GLN A 262 -34.46 -18.75 -17.61
C GLN A 262 -33.94 -20.01 -16.91
N THR A 263 -33.49 -19.90 -15.66
CA THR A 263 -33.01 -21.03 -14.89
C THR A 263 -34.17 -21.92 -14.46
N LYS A 264 -33.91 -23.24 -14.39
CA LYS A 264 -34.89 -24.23 -13.96
C LYS A 264 -34.38 -25.03 -12.75
N SER A 265 -35.29 -25.71 -12.08
CA SER A 265 -34.93 -26.63 -10.99
C SER A 265 -33.95 -27.68 -11.52
N GLY A 266 -32.79 -27.79 -10.86
CA GLY A 266 -31.70 -28.68 -11.25
C GLY A 266 -30.65 -28.08 -12.19
N ASP A 267 -30.83 -26.86 -12.69
CA ASP A 267 -29.75 -26.12 -13.36
C ASP A 267 -28.59 -25.88 -12.38
N LYS A 268 -27.37 -25.81 -12.90
CA LYS A 268 -26.14 -25.75 -12.10
C LYS A 268 -25.42 -24.43 -12.37
N ILE A 269 -25.12 -23.69 -11.31
CA ILE A 269 -24.51 -22.36 -11.38
C ILE A 269 -23.12 -22.38 -10.74
N ILE A 270 -22.16 -21.79 -11.44
CA ILE A 270 -20.87 -21.35 -10.89
C ILE A 270 -20.94 -19.82 -10.77
N LEU A 271 -20.76 -19.30 -9.56
CA LEU A 271 -20.68 -17.87 -9.31
C LEU A 271 -19.22 -17.42 -9.38
N CYS A 272 -18.95 -16.33 -10.07
CA CYS A 272 -17.65 -15.68 -10.14
C CYS A 272 -17.76 -14.29 -9.52
N LEU A 273 -16.99 -14.00 -8.48
CA LEU A 273 -16.92 -12.71 -7.82
C LEU A 273 -15.52 -12.11 -8.00
N ALA A 274 -15.39 -10.79 -7.87
CA ALA A 274 -14.09 -10.14 -7.88
C ALA A 274 -13.29 -10.44 -6.60
N GLU A 275 -13.97 -10.41 -5.45
CA GLU A 275 -13.39 -10.66 -4.13
C GLU A 275 -14.04 -11.86 -3.41
N PRO A 276 -13.32 -12.54 -2.48
CA PRO A 276 -13.86 -13.67 -1.75
C PRO A 276 -14.69 -13.20 -0.56
N SER A 277 -15.87 -12.62 -0.82
CA SER A 277 -16.72 -11.99 0.21
C SER A 277 -17.11 -12.94 1.35
N TRP A 278 -17.01 -14.26 1.18
CA TRP A 278 -17.20 -15.26 2.26
C TRP A 278 -16.09 -15.22 3.34
N LEU A 279 -14.99 -14.51 3.10
CA LEU A 279 -13.94 -14.25 4.08
C LEU A 279 -14.12 -12.89 4.78
N HIS A 280 -15.02 -12.05 4.28
CA HIS A 280 -15.31 -10.73 4.80
C HIS A 280 -16.40 -10.79 5.89
N GLN A 281 -16.49 -9.73 6.70
CA GLN A 281 -17.56 -9.64 7.71
C GLN A 281 -18.90 -9.26 7.07
N ASN A 282 -18.85 -8.37 6.07
CA ASN A 282 -19.98 -8.08 5.20
C ASN A 282 -19.93 -9.03 3.98
N TYR A 283 -21.03 -9.73 3.69
CA TYR A 283 -21.16 -10.63 2.54
C TYR A 283 -22.47 -10.38 1.79
N ASP A 284 -23.07 -9.19 1.93
CA ASP A 284 -24.38 -8.82 1.37
C ASP A 284 -24.44 -9.05 -0.16
N ASN A 285 -23.40 -8.65 -0.90
CA ASN A 285 -23.23 -8.97 -2.32
C ASN A 285 -23.38 -10.48 -2.65
N LEU A 286 -22.65 -11.34 -1.94
CA LEU A 286 -22.72 -12.79 -2.14
C LEU A 286 -24.10 -13.33 -1.73
N HIS A 287 -24.66 -12.80 -0.65
CA HIS A 287 -25.99 -13.17 -0.19
C HIS A 287 -27.04 -12.88 -1.26
N GLU A 288 -27.09 -11.65 -1.76
CA GLU A 288 -28.05 -11.17 -2.75
C GLU A 288 -27.98 -11.96 -4.07
N ILE A 289 -26.78 -12.05 -4.67
CA ILE A 289 -26.62 -12.79 -5.94
C ILE A 289 -26.93 -14.27 -5.76
N SER A 290 -26.62 -14.87 -4.61
CA SER A 290 -26.94 -16.28 -4.34
C SER A 290 -28.44 -16.52 -4.20
N MET A 291 -29.21 -15.52 -3.79
CA MET A 291 -30.67 -15.60 -3.69
C MET A 291 -31.31 -15.50 -5.06
N LEU A 292 -30.87 -14.55 -5.89
CA LEU A 292 -31.32 -14.41 -7.29
C LEU A 292 -31.02 -15.68 -8.09
N ALA A 293 -29.79 -16.20 -7.98
CA ALA A 293 -29.36 -17.41 -8.66
C ALA A 293 -30.19 -18.65 -8.29
N ARG A 294 -30.71 -18.73 -7.06
CA ARG A 294 -31.50 -19.87 -6.56
C ARG A 294 -33.01 -19.65 -6.62
N LYS A 295 -33.48 -18.50 -7.15
CA LYS A 295 -34.91 -18.14 -7.25
C LYS A 295 -35.78 -19.27 -7.81
N ASN A 296 -35.28 -20.01 -8.80
CA ASN A 296 -35.97 -21.12 -9.47
C ASN A 296 -35.40 -22.51 -9.14
N ASP A 297 -34.84 -22.71 -7.93
CA ASP A 297 -34.30 -23.99 -7.44
C ASP A 297 -33.09 -24.51 -8.26
N ALA A 298 -32.34 -23.59 -8.87
CA ALA A 298 -31.03 -23.89 -9.42
C ALA A 298 -30.01 -24.09 -8.28
N LYS A 299 -28.99 -24.90 -8.55
CA LYS A 299 -27.96 -25.30 -7.57
C LYS A 299 -26.70 -24.47 -7.78
N ILE A 300 -26.20 -23.83 -6.73
CA ILE A 300 -24.87 -23.21 -6.76
C ILE A 300 -23.85 -24.29 -6.38
N LEU A 301 -22.91 -24.61 -7.26
CA LEU A 301 -21.93 -25.67 -7.04
C LEU A 301 -20.59 -25.13 -6.54
N ALA A 302 -20.19 -23.98 -7.08
CA ALA A 302 -18.96 -23.32 -6.71
C ALA A 302 -19.11 -21.80 -6.74
N VAL A 303 -18.39 -21.14 -5.84
CA VAL A 303 -18.16 -19.69 -5.86
C VAL A 303 -16.66 -19.46 -6.02
N LEU A 304 -16.27 -18.75 -7.06
CA LEU A 304 -14.89 -18.47 -7.44
C LEU A 304 -14.61 -16.98 -7.23
N ALA A 305 -13.43 -16.62 -6.73
CA ALA A 305 -13.02 -15.23 -6.58
C ALA A 305 -11.52 -14.98 -6.72
N GLY A 306 -11.15 -13.73 -6.99
CA GLY A 306 -9.78 -13.20 -7.01
C GLY A 306 -9.44 -12.38 -5.76
N ASP A 307 -8.86 -11.18 -5.97
CA ASP A 307 -8.43 -10.15 -5.00
C ASP A 307 -7.25 -10.56 -4.13
N TRP A 308 -7.34 -11.74 -3.51
CA TRP A 308 -6.23 -12.30 -2.75
C TRP A 308 -5.36 -13.19 -3.63
N HIS A 309 -4.10 -12.79 -3.77
CA HIS A 309 -3.16 -13.39 -4.74
C HIS A 309 -2.54 -14.72 -4.30
N HIS A 310 -3.39 -15.58 -3.77
CA HIS A 310 -3.07 -16.92 -3.34
C HIS A 310 -4.21 -17.87 -3.75
N TYR A 311 -4.00 -19.16 -3.56
CA TYR A 311 -5.06 -20.15 -3.69
C TYR A 311 -5.58 -20.55 -2.32
N SER A 312 -6.90 -20.58 -2.16
CA SER A 312 -7.52 -21.22 -1.00
C SER A 312 -8.86 -21.83 -1.37
N ARG A 313 -9.15 -23.02 -0.83
CA ARG A 313 -10.45 -23.68 -0.98
C ARG A 313 -11.07 -23.93 0.37
N TYR A 314 -12.28 -23.41 0.56
CA TYR A 314 -13.14 -23.73 1.69
C TYR A 314 -14.31 -24.59 1.20
N ALA A 315 -14.46 -25.77 1.80
CA ALA A 315 -15.55 -26.69 1.47
C ALA A 315 -16.63 -26.62 2.54
N CYS A 316 -17.89 -26.55 2.10
CA CYS A 316 -19.05 -26.76 2.96
C CYS A 316 -19.62 -28.15 2.73
N ASP A 317 -19.17 -29.15 3.48
CA ASP A 317 -19.60 -30.55 3.28
C ASP A 317 -21.12 -30.74 3.44
N LYS A 318 -21.76 -29.90 4.27
CA LYS A 318 -23.22 -29.92 4.42
C LYS A 318 -23.92 -29.48 3.14
N LEU A 319 -23.54 -28.34 2.57
CA LEU A 319 -24.17 -27.79 1.38
C LEU A 319 -23.66 -28.44 0.08
N GLY A 320 -22.49 -29.08 0.12
CA GLY A 320 -21.78 -29.61 -1.05
C GLY A 320 -21.04 -28.53 -1.87
N ILE A 321 -21.12 -27.26 -1.45
CA ILE A 321 -20.61 -26.10 -2.20
C ILE A 321 -19.10 -25.89 -1.94
N GLN A 322 -18.37 -25.54 -3.00
CA GLN A 322 -16.95 -25.17 -2.94
C GLN A 322 -16.76 -23.66 -3.08
N PHE A 323 -15.96 -23.06 -2.19
CA PHE A 323 -15.60 -21.64 -2.24
C PHE A 323 -14.10 -21.52 -2.48
N ILE A 324 -13.72 -20.99 -3.65
CA ILE A 324 -12.35 -21.06 -4.15
C ILE A 324 -11.84 -19.65 -4.45
N THR A 325 -10.81 -19.23 -3.73
CA THR A 325 -10.00 -18.06 -4.07
C THR A 325 -8.88 -18.48 -5.02
N CYS A 326 -8.74 -17.81 -6.16
CA CYS A 326 -7.82 -18.15 -7.24
C CYS A 326 -7.11 -16.90 -7.82
N GLY A 327 -6.59 -16.01 -6.97
CA GLY A 327 -5.93 -14.77 -7.41
C GLY A 327 -4.49 -14.86 -7.90
N GLY A 328 -4.08 -16.00 -8.43
CA GLY A 328 -2.68 -16.25 -8.79
C GLY A 328 -2.30 -15.91 -10.21
N GLY A 329 -3.04 -15.05 -10.92
CA GLY A 329 -2.91 -14.93 -12.37
C GLY A 329 -1.68 -14.15 -12.86
N GLY A 330 -1.26 -13.14 -12.11
CA GLY A 330 -0.18 -12.24 -12.51
C GLY A 330 0.40 -11.44 -11.34
N ALA A 331 -0.44 -11.07 -10.37
CA ALA A 331 -0.09 -10.26 -9.22
C ALA A 331 0.85 -10.92 -8.22
N PHE A 332 1.58 -10.12 -7.45
CA PHE A 332 2.52 -10.61 -6.44
C PHE A 332 1.84 -11.60 -5.49
N ALA A 333 2.51 -12.68 -5.10
CA ALA A 333 1.86 -13.68 -4.26
C ALA A 333 1.49 -13.11 -2.88
N HIS A 334 0.27 -13.37 -2.40
CA HIS A 334 -0.17 -12.98 -1.06
C HIS A 334 0.20 -14.01 0.01
N ALA A 335 0.19 -13.57 1.26
CA ALA A 335 0.41 -14.44 2.41
C ALA A 335 -0.76 -15.41 2.64
N THR A 336 -0.46 -16.66 3.01
CA THR A 336 -1.49 -17.66 3.32
C THR A 336 -1.50 -18.10 4.79
N HIS A 337 -0.47 -17.74 5.56
CA HIS A 337 -0.31 -18.20 6.94
C HIS A 337 -1.32 -17.59 7.93
N GLY A 338 -1.93 -16.46 7.57
CA GLY A 338 -3.04 -15.84 8.30
C GLY A 338 -4.42 -16.44 8.01
N LEU A 339 -4.58 -17.26 6.96
CA LEU A 339 -5.88 -17.84 6.61
C LEU A 339 -6.40 -18.77 7.71
N ARG A 340 -7.65 -18.56 8.09
CA ARG A 340 -8.33 -19.36 9.14
C ARG A 340 -8.49 -20.81 8.68
N LYS A 341 -8.42 -21.75 9.62
CA LYS A 341 -8.68 -23.17 9.31
C LYS A 341 -10.16 -23.45 9.08
N ASN A 342 -11.02 -22.75 9.81
CA ASN A 342 -12.46 -22.84 9.70
C ASN A 342 -13.04 -21.43 9.64
N ILE A 343 -14.06 -21.27 8.82
CA ILE A 343 -14.88 -20.05 8.74
C ILE A 343 -16.36 -20.43 8.94
N SER A 344 -17.19 -19.45 9.25
CA SER A 344 -18.63 -19.62 9.34
C SER A 344 -19.27 -18.67 8.36
N LEU A 345 -20.11 -19.19 7.47
CA LEU A 345 -20.86 -18.41 6.50
C LEU A 345 -22.35 -18.61 6.78
N ASN A 346 -23.10 -17.52 6.86
CA ASN A 346 -24.54 -17.58 6.95
C ASN A 346 -25.11 -17.77 5.55
N TRP A 347 -25.76 -18.91 5.32
CA TRP A 347 -26.36 -19.23 4.04
C TRP A 347 -27.88 -19.18 4.15
N ALA A 348 -28.50 -18.38 3.28
CA ALA A 348 -29.95 -18.21 3.24
C ALA A 348 -30.63 -19.50 2.78
N THR A 349 -31.66 -19.93 3.52
CA THR A 349 -32.52 -21.05 3.14
C THR A 349 -33.83 -20.47 2.59
N LEU A 350 -34.14 -20.76 1.32
CA LEU A 350 -35.42 -20.37 0.71
C LEU A 350 -36.51 -21.30 1.25
N THR A 351 -37.30 -20.86 2.23
CA THR A 351 -38.45 -21.63 2.75
C THR A 351 -39.76 -20.99 2.31
N GLY A 352 -40.45 -21.58 1.33
CA GLY A 352 -41.80 -21.15 0.91
C GLY A 352 -42.06 -21.25 -0.58
N ALA A 353 -43.34 -21.25 -0.98
CA ALA A 353 -43.79 -21.36 -2.38
C ALA A 353 -43.90 -20.00 -3.12
N SER A 354 -43.39 -18.91 -2.55
CA SER A 354 -43.46 -17.57 -3.15
C SER A 354 -42.18 -17.26 -3.91
N ARG A 355 -42.30 -17.11 -5.24
CA ARG A 355 -41.20 -16.86 -6.19
C ARG A 355 -40.96 -15.36 -6.46
N ARG A 356 -41.27 -14.47 -5.51
CA ARG A 356 -41.01 -13.03 -5.67
C ARG A 356 -40.06 -12.54 -4.58
N ILE A 357 -38.82 -12.28 -4.99
CA ILE A 357 -37.95 -11.33 -4.29
C ILE A 357 -38.64 -9.97 -4.48
N SER A 358 -38.91 -9.28 -3.37
CA SER A 358 -39.52 -7.95 -3.19
C SER A 358 -40.02 -7.22 -4.45
N ASP A 359 -41.33 -6.95 -4.51
CA ASP A 359 -41.93 -6.04 -5.50
C ASP A 359 -41.38 -4.62 -5.29
N PRO A 360 -40.66 -4.01 -6.26
CA PRO A 360 -40.08 -2.67 -6.12
C PRO A 360 -41.12 -1.56 -5.99
N THR A 361 -42.42 -1.87 -6.12
CA THR A 361 -43.52 -0.93 -5.88
C THR A 361 -44.05 -0.94 -4.44
N ASP A 362 -43.46 -1.74 -3.52
CA ASP A 362 -43.83 -1.74 -2.10
C ASP A 362 -43.02 -0.68 -1.31
N PRO A 363 -43.63 0.43 -0.88
CA PRO A 363 -42.90 1.54 -0.28
C PRO A 363 -42.27 1.22 1.08
N GLU A 364 -42.70 0.17 1.79
CA GLU A 364 -42.18 -0.11 3.15
C GLU A 364 -40.77 -0.71 3.15
N ASP A 365 -40.41 -1.55 2.17
CA ASP A 365 -39.05 -2.12 2.08
C ASP A 365 -38.08 -1.13 1.43
N PHE A 366 -38.54 -0.33 0.46
CA PHE A 366 -37.77 0.78 -0.12
C PHE A 366 -37.41 1.83 0.95
N ASN A 367 -38.40 2.23 1.78
CA ASN A 367 -38.17 3.17 2.88
C ASN A 367 -37.30 2.60 4.01
N ARG A 368 -37.20 1.28 4.18
CA ARG A 368 -36.41 0.69 5.26
C ARG A 368 -34.92 0.63 4.91
N MET A 369 -34.57 0.41 3.64
CA MET A 369 -33.19 0.51 3.17
C MET A 369 -32.71 1.98 3.16
N GLU A 370 -33.53 2.92 2.71
CA GLU A 370 -33.20 4.35 2.70
C GLU A 370 -33.08 4.96 4.12
N ARG A 371 -33.95 4.57 5.06
CA ARG A 371 -33.90 5.07 6.46
C ARG A 371 -32.76 4.52 7.30
N SER A 372 -32.02 3.53 6.82
CA SER A 372 -30.77 3.12 7.48
C SER A 372 -29.61 4.11 7.21
N VAL A 373 -29.77 5.00 6.22
CA VAL A 373 -28.78 6.00 5.81
C VAL A 373 -29.14 7.41 6.32
N VAL A 374 -30.38 7.66 6.75
CA VAL A 374 -30.81 8.94 7.32
C VAL A 374 -31.71 8.70 8.53
N GLY A 375 -31.22 9.01 9.74
CA GLY A 375 -32.06 9.05 10.93
C GLY A 375 -33.16 10.13 10.79
N PRO A 376 -34.33 9.98 11.43
CA PRO A 376 -35.50 10.84 11.22
C PRO A 376 -35.32 12.31 11.64
N GLU A 377 -34.18 12.70 12.21
CA GLU A 377 -33.94 14.05 12.74
C GLU A 377 -33.07 14.93 11.81
N GLY A 378 -32.44 14.41 10.76
CA GLY A 378 -31.42 15.16 9.99
C GLY A 378 -30.27 15.69 10.86
N PRO A 379 -29.28 16.42 10.30
CA PRO A 379 -28.31 17.13 11.13
C PRO A 379 -28.93 18.45 11.62
N ASP A 380 -29.28 18.52 12.91
CA ASP A 380 -29.64 19.78 13.57
C ASP A 380 -28.38 20.62 13.83
N PHE A 381 -28.32 21.80 13.19
CA PHE A 381 -27.26 22.80 13.35
C PHE A 381 -27.69 24.01 14.21
N THR A 382 -28.67 23.85 15.09
CA THR A 382 -29.10 24.94 15.98
C THR A 382 -28.60 24.76 17.42
N LEU A 383 -27.64 25.61 17.80
CA LEU A 383 -27.32 25.87 19.20
C LEU A 383 -28.48 26.65 19.83
N ASN A 384 -29.13 26.12 20.87
CA ASN A 384 -29.54 26.97 21.98
C ASN A 384 -29.81 26.22 23.31
N PRO A 385 -29.59 26.92 24.45
CA PRO A 385 -29.39 26.34 25.78
C PRO A 385 -30.68 26.24 26.60
N GLY A 386 -30.70 25.29 27.53
CA GLY A 386 -31.56 25.35 28.72
C GLY A 386 -32.69 24.34 28.75
N SER A 387 -32.41 23.15 29.26
CA SER A 387 -33.25 22.48 30.27
C SER A 387 -32.62 21.16 30.72
N GLU A 388 -32.11 21.17 31.94
CA GLU A 388 -31.85 20.01 32.81
C GLU A 388 -32.72 20.22 34.08
N PRO A 389 -32.93 19.22 34.98
CA PRO A 389 -32.56 17.80 34.93
C PRO A 389 -33.64 16.82 35.51
N GLN A 390 -33.55 15.53 35.18
CA GLN A 390 -33.34 14.45 36.18
C GLN A 390 -33.08 13.09 35.50
N ALA A 391 -32.07 12.38 36.01
CA ALA A 391 -31.36 11.29 35.34
C ALA A 391 -31.82 9.88 35.75
N PRO A 392 -32.13 9.00 34.78
CA PRO A 392 -31.91 7.55 34.89
C PRO A 392 -30.45 7.19 34.55
N PRO A 393 -29.93 6.03 35.01
CA PRO A 393 -28.53 5.69 34.92
C PRO A 393 -28.06 5.58 33.46
N ALA A 394 -26.84 6.08 33.20
CA ALA A 394 -26.23 6.10 31.89
C ALA A 394 -26.22 4.70 31.24
N PRO A 395 -26.84 4.50 30.06
CA PRO A 395 -26.39 3.46 29.16
C PRO A 395 -24.96 3.82 28.74
N GLN A 396 -24.02 2.90 28.96
CA GLN A 396 -22.67 3.05 28.46
C GLN A 396 -22.72 3.35 26.95
N PRO A 397 -21.92 4.30 26.43
CA PRO A 397 -21.80 4.46 25.00
C PRO A 397 -21.41 3.10 24.40
N PRO A 398 -22.05 2.64 23.31
CA PRO A 398 -21.55 1.47 22.62
C PRO A 398 -20.08 1.77 22.29
N ALA A 399 -19.20 0.91 22.79
CA ALA A 399 -17.80 0.98 22.46
C ALA A 399 -17.68 0.95 20.94
N ILE A 400 -17.25 2.07 20.35
CA ILE A 400 -16.78 2.11 18.97
C ILE A 400 -15.47 1.30 18.97
N SER A 401 -15.62 -0.01 18.90
CA SER A 401 -14.57 -1.00 18.86
C SER A 401 -15.02 -2.09 17.90
N GLY A 402 -14.74 -1.89 16.62
CA GLY A 402 -15.03 -2.84 15.55
C GLY A 402 -14.37 -2.34 14.27
N PRO A 403 -13.46 -3.10 13.63
CA PRO A 403 -12.53 -2.57 12.65
C PRO A 403 -13.10 -2.63 11.22
N LEU A 404 -13.03 -1.50 10.52
CA LEU A 404 -13.07 -1.45 9.05
C LEU A 404 -11.85 -2.23 8.53
N TYR A 405 -12.09 -3.36 7.87
CA TYR A 405 -11.06 -4.14 7.16
C TYR A 405 -11.46 -4.30 5.70
N ALA A 406 -10.42 -4.32 4.87
CA ALA A 406 -10.40 -4.78 3.48
C ALA A 406 -10.87 -3.82 2.38
N ALA A 407 -10.46 -2.54 2.43
CA ALA A 407 -10.41 -1.71 1.22
C ALA A 407 -9.09 -0.92 1.15
N SER A 408 -8.23 -1.27 0.19
CA SER A 408 -7.06 -0.54 -0.31
C SER A 408 -5.85 -0.32 0.63
N TYR A 409 -4.78 -1.08 0.38
CA TYR A 409 -3.52 -1.09 1.15
C TYR A 409 -2.58 0.11 0.96
N THR A 410 -3.07 1.24 0.44
CA THR A 410 -2.31 2.51 0.40
C THR A 410 -3.18 3.73 0.70
N ALA A 411 -4.51 3.58 0.83
CA ALA A 411 -5.41 4.72 1.04
C ALA A 411 -5.59 5.08 2.53
N ASN A 412 -5.46 4.12 3.46
CA ASN A 412 -5.81 4.38 4.87
C ASN A 412 -4.92 5.43 5.58
N ALA A 413 -3.65 5.58 5.19
CA ALA A 413 -2.78 6.62 5.76
C ALA A 413 -3.10 8.03 5.22
N LEU A 414 -3.64 8.12 4.00
CA LEU A 414 -3.93 9.38 3.30
C LEU A 414 -5.41 9.81 3.38
N GLN A 415 -6.36 8.87 3.43
CA GLN A 415 -7.79 9.13 3.68
C GLN A 415 -8.01 9.78 5.05
N ASN A 416 -7.28 9.33 6.08
CA ASN A 416 -7.36 9.92 7.43
C ASN A 416 -6.80 11.36 7.51
N ALA A 417 -5.93 11.74 6.56
CA ALA A 417 -5.41 13.11 6.44
C ALA A 417 -6.33 14.00 5.58
N ALA A 418 -6.90 13.47 4.49
CA ALA A 418 -7.81 14.18 3.59
C ALA A 418 -9.18 14.49 4.23
N ALA A 419 -9.73 13.57 5.04
CA ALA A 419 -10.98 13.79 5.78
C ALA A 419 -10.88 14.95 6.79
N LYS A 420 -9.67 15.30 7.24
CA LYS A 420 -9.42 16.44 8.14
C LYS A 420 -9.26 17.78 7.41
N MET A 421 -9.04 17.79 6.09
CA MET A 421 -8.88 19.02 5.30
C MET A 421 -10.16 19.44 4.56
N ALA A 422 -11.14 18.56 4.38
CA ALA A 422 -12.37 18.84 3.63
C ALA A 422 -13.43 19.67 4.39
N SER A 423 -13.15 20.15 5.61
CA SER A 423 -14.12 20.87 6.46
C SER A 423 -14.26 22.36 6.17
N VAL A 424 -13.90 22.85 4.98
CA VAL A 424 -13.92 24.28 4.64
C VAL A 424 -14.39 24.51 3.20
N ILE A 425 -15.67 24.26 2.89
CA ILE A 425 -16.43 24.90 1.79
C ILE A 425 -17.93 24.72 2.10
N PRO A 426 -18.78 25.77 2.00
CA PRO A 426 -20.21 25.69 2.30
C PRO A 426 -21.04 25.09 1.15
N GLU A 427 -22.06 24.29 1.52
CA GLU A 427 -23.01 23.64 0.60
C GLU A 427 -23.96 24.63 -0.13
N PRO A 428 -24.35 24.35 -1.39
CA PRO A 428 -25.42 25.07 -2.06
C PRO A 428 -26.81 24.51 -1.71
N LYS A 429 -27.78 25.42 -1.52
CA LYS A 429 -29.18 25.12 -1.16
C LYS A 429 -29.92 24.30 -2.25
N PRO A 430 -30.84 23.40 -1.86
CA PRO A 430 -31.71 22.69 -2.81
C PRO A 430 -32.79 23.62 -3.40
N ILE A 431 -33.08 23.40 -4.68
CA ILE A 431 -34.22 23.96 -5.42
C ILE A 431 -35.46 23.13 -5.06
N SER A 432 -36.49 23.76 -4.53
CA SER A 432 -37.81 23.15 -4.29
C SER A 432 -38.79 23.44 -5.43
N ASP A 433 -39.79 22.55 -5.50
CA ASP A 433 -41.14 22.71 -6.05
C ASP A 433 -41.38 22.44 -7.54
N VAL A 434 -41.95 21.26 -7.83
CA VAL A 434 -43.05 21.11 -8.81
C VAL A 434 -44.08 20.10 -8.29
N ASP A 435 -45.34 20.53 -8.35
CA ASP A 435 -46.57 19.98 -7.76
C ASP A 435 -46.96 18.53 -8.14
N ALA A 436 -47.54 17.80 -7.19
CA ALA A 436 -48.47 16.70 -7.45
C ALA A 436 -49.69 16.78 -6.50
N GLY A 437 -50.88 16.95 -7.10
CA GLY A 437 -52.15 17.20 -6.41
C GLY A 437 -52.78 16.01 -5.65
N PRO A 438 -53.96 16.21 -5.04
CA PRO A 438 -54.50 15.31 -4.02
C PRO A 438 -55.50 14.29 -4.59
N GLY A 439 -55.45 13.06 -4.06
CA GLY A 439 -56.65 12.21 -3.96
C GLY A 439 -56.49 10.75 -4.42
N GLY A 440 -56.38 9.84 -3.46
CA GLY A 440 -56.59 8.41 -3.70
C GLY A 440 -55.96 7.51 -2.63
N THR A 441 -56.61 7.34 -1.47
CA THR A 441 -56.22 6.35 -0.46
C THR A 441 -56.50 4.93 -0.99
N ARG A 442 -55.50 4.31 -1.63
CA ARG A 442 -55.55 2.89 -1.98
C ARG A 442 -55.20 2.08 -0.73
N ARG A 443 -56.20 1.42 -0.12
CA ARG A 443 -55.98 0.43 0.95
C ARG A 443 -55.12 -0.71 0.40
N VAL A 444 -53.83 -0.71 0.73
CA VAL A 444 -52.94 -1.85 0.54
C VAL A 444 -53.31 -2.91 1.58
N LYS A 445 -53.66 -4.12 1.14
CA LYS A 445 -53.83 -5.27 2.03
C LYS A 445 -52.45 -5.68 2.56
N PRO A 446 -52.32 -6.10 3.83
CA PRO A 446 -51.03 -6.47 4.38
C PRO A 446 -50.49 -7.71 3.66
N VAL A 447 -49.35 -7.54 2.96
CA VAL A 447 -48.55 -8.64 2.42
C VAL A 447 -47.90 -9.35 3.61
N ARG A 448 -47.99 -10.68 3.66
CA ARG A 448 -47.32 -11.47 4.70
C ARG A 448 -45.81 -11.28 4.58
N LYS A 449 -45.19 -10.73 5.62
CA LYS A 449 -43.72 -10.69 5.80
C LYS A 449 -43.20 -12.13 5.86
N GLU A 450 -42.47 -12.54 4.82
CA GLU A 450 -41.71 -13.79 4.83
C GLU A 450 -40.38 -13.55 5.53
N THR A 451 -40.07 -14.36 6.54
CA THR A 451 -38.79 -14.26 7.26
C THR A 451 -37.76 -15.12 6.50
N ILE A 452 -36.84 -14.50 5.76
CA ILE A 452 -35.69 -15.22 5.18
C ILE A 452 -34.85 -15.77 6.35
N ALA A 453 -34.84 -17.10 6.52
CA ALA A 453 -34.03 -17.75 7.55
C ALA A 453 -32.62 -18.00 7.00
N SER A 454 -31.61 -17.36 7.59
CA SER A 454 -30.20 -17.64 7.33
C SER A 454 -29.64 -18.53 8.43
N HIS A 455 -28.89 -19.56 8.04
CA HIS A 455 -28.28 -20.52 8.98
C HIS A 455 -26.75 -20.47 8.88
N PRO A 456 -26.00 -20.49 9.99
CA PRO A 456 -24.55 -20.52 9.97
C PRO A 456 -24.05 -21.92 9.58
N TYR A 457 -23.27 -21.99 8.50
CA TYR A 457 -22.56 -23.19 8.06
C TYR A 457 -21.07 -23.05 8.33
N LYS A 458 -20.50 -24.06 9.00
CA LYS A 458 -19.06 -24.15 9.18
C LYS A 458 -18.43 -24.69 7.90
N MET A 459 -17.36 -24.05 7.47
CA MET A 459 -16.58 -24.43 6.30
C MET A 459 -15.13 -24.61 6.72
N HIS A 460 -14.48 -25.63 6.19
CA HIS A 460 -13.09 -25.92 6.52
C HIS A 460 -12.19 -25.60 5.32
N ALA A 461 -11.00 -25.07 5.59
CA ALA A 461 -9.98 -24.84 4.56
C ALA A 461 -9.39 -26.20 4.13
N ALA A 462 -9.82 -26.69 2.99
CA ALA A 462 -9.43 -27.99 2.45
C ALA A 462 -8.04 -27.96 1.79
N ALA A 463 -7.73 -26.86 1.09
CA ALA A 463 -6.41 -26.66 0.48
C ALA A 463 -6.03 -25.17 0.47
N ILE A 464 -4.72 -24.92 0.55
CA ILE A 464 -4.12 -23.58 0.58
C ILE A 464 -2.78 -23.62 -0.15
N TYR A 465 -2.55 -22.67 -1.05
CA TYR A 465 -1.30 -22.56 -1.79
C TYR A 465 -0.84 -21.10 -1.98
N PRO A 466 0.43 -20.78 -1.66
CA PRO A 466 1.46 -21.65 -1.09
C PRO A 466 1.10 -22.14 0.32
N ALA A 467 1.66 -23.28 0.75
CA ALA A 467 1.41 -23.82 2.09
C ALA A 467 1.77 -22.80 3.19
N ARG A 468 1.03 -22.79 4.31
CA ARG A 468 1.21 -21.80 5.40
C ARG A 468 2.66 -21.68 5.89
N TRP A 469 3.36 -22.79 6.08
CA TRP A 469 4.77 -22.77 6.51
C TRP A 469 5.68 -22.14 5.47
N LYS A 470 5.42 -22.39 4.18
CA LYS A 470 6.16 -21.82 3.06
C LYS A 470 5.92 -20.32 2.99
N SER A 471 4.67 -19.89 3.17
CA SER A 471 4.32 -18.48 3.27
C SER A 471 5.07 -17.78 4.42
N ARG A 472 5.16 -18.36 5.62
CA ARG A 472 5.99 -17.80 6.71
C ARG A 472 7.47 -17.69 6.32
N LEU A 473 8.01 -18.69 5.64
CA LEU A 473 9.40 -18.67 5.18
C LEU A 473 9.64 -17.56 4.14
N LEU A 474 8.65 -17.25 3.30
CA LEU A 474 8.76 -16.16 2.33
C LEU A 474 8.89 -14.79 2.99
N CYS A 475 8.32 -14.58 4.19
CA CYS A 475 8.46 -13.33 4.94
C CYS A 475 9.92 -13.00 5.27
N LEU A 476 10.79 -14.00 5.45
CA LEU A 476 12.23 -13.78 5.73
C LEU A 476 12.93 -13.00 4.61
N LYS A 477 12.35 -12.98 3.40
CA LYS A 477 12.88 -12.18 2.29
C LYS A 477 12.78 -10.67 2.55
N ASN A 478 11.98 -10.21 3.51
CA ASN A 478 11.93 -8.81 3.92
C ASN A 478 13.21 -8.35 4.62
N LEU A 479 14.04 -9.26 5.13
CA LEU A 479 15.34 -8.90 5.72
C LEU A 479 16.32 -8.28 4.70
N VAL A 480 16.07 -8.47 3.40
CA VAL A 480 16.83 -7.80 2.32
C VAL A 480 16.03 -6.67 1.65
N LEU A 481 15.02 -6.12 2.35
CA LEU A 481 14.19 -5.02 1.86
C LEU A 481 15.01 -3.84 1.30
N PRO A 482 16.09 -3.35 1.95
CA PRO A 482 16.86 -2.23 1.40
C PRO A 482 17.47 -2.48 0.02
N LEU A 483 17.77 -3.75 -0.28
CA LEU A 483 18.36 -4.15 -1.56
C LEU A 483 17.30 -4.37 -2.63
N ARG A 484 16.09 -4.80 -2.23
CA ARG A 484 14.97 -5.02 -3.13
C ARG A 484 14.22 -3.74 -3.47
N ASN A 485 13.99 -2.90 -2.47
CA ASN A 485 13.22 -1.68 -2.59
C ASN A 485 14.10 -0.46 -2.32
N GLN A 486 14.92 -0.14 -3.31
CA GLN A 486 15.93 0.92 -3.18
C GLN A 486 15.27 2.31 -3.05
N LYS A 487 14.15 2.55 -3.75
CA LYS A 487 13.43 3.82 -3.70
C LYS A 487 12.84 4.06 -2.31
N PHE A 488 12.21 3.03 -1.71
CA PHE A 488 11.75 3.09 -0.33
C PHE A 488 12.92 3.30 0.65
N ALA A 489 14.03 2.57 0.47
CA ALA A 489 15.22 2.75 1.30
C ALA A 489 15.77 4.19 1.21
N VAL A 490 15.82 4.79 0.02
CA VAL A 490 16.22 6.19 -0.16
C VAL A 490 15.25 7.13 0.55
N LEU A 491 13.93 6.91 0.47
CA LEU A 491 12.95 7.71 1.22
C LEU A 491 13.21 7.64 2.73
N VAL A 492 13.43 6.44 3.27
CA VAL A 492 13.77 6.26 4.69
C VAL A 492 15.08 6.97 5.03
N GLY A 493 16.09 6.91 4.16
CA GLY A 493 17.35 7.64 4.31
C GLY A 493 17.15 9.16 4.33
N ILE A 494 16.27 9.70 3.48
CA ILE A 494 15.91 11.13 3.48
C ILE A 494 15.26 11.51 4.81
N ILE A 495 14.33 10.69 5.31
CA ILE A 495 13.70 10.91 6.61
C ILE A 495 14.76 10.90 7.72
N TYR A 496 15.64 9.90 7.73
CA TYR A 496 16.72 9.83 8.71
C TYR A 496 17.63 11.05 8.66
N PHE A 497 17.96 11.52 7.45
CA PHE A 497 18.74 12.75 7.28
C PHE A 497 18.01 13.97 7.86
N LEU A 498 16.73 14.14 7.58
CA LEU A 498 15.95 15.27 8.12
C LEU A 498 15.94 15.26 9.65
N PHE A 499 15.76 14.10 10.27
CA PHE A 499 15.81 13.97 11.72
C PHE A 499 17.21 14.27 12.28
N ALA A 500 18.27 13.73 11.66
CA ALA A 500 19.65 13.99 12.06
C ALA A 500 20.04 15.48 11.88
N TRP A 501 19.54 16.13 10.83
CA TRP A 501 19.76 17.55 10.56
C TRP A 501 19.10 18.42 11.62
N VAL A 502 17.82 18.17 11.93
CA VAL A 502 17.09 18.92 12.96
C VAL A 502 17.71 18.67 14.33
N TRP A 503 18.11 17.44 14.64
CA TRP A 503 18.86 17.12 15.86
C TRP A 503 20.13 17.95 15.98
N THR A 504 21.02 17.87 14.99
CA THR A 504 22.33 18.54 15.03
C THR A 504 22.22 20.06 15.05
N SER A 505 21.16 20.60 14.46
CA SER A 505 20.84 22.03 14.52
C SER A 505 20.33 22.46 15.91
N SER A 506 19.68 21.55 16.65
CA SER A 506 19.08 21.80 17.97
C SER A 506 20.01 21.48 19.13
N ASP A 507 21.07 20.70 18.91
CA ASP A 507 22.10 20.40 19.91
C ASP A 507 23.12 21.55 20.00
N PRO A 508 23.26 22.25 21.15
CA PRO A 508 24.18 23.38 21.32
C PRO A 508 25.63 23.00 21.07
N ARG A 509 25.97 21.73 21.29
CA ARG A 509 27.32 21.19 21.11
C ARG A 509 27.74 21.09 19.63
N HIS A 510 26.77 21.12 18.72
CA HIS A 510 26.98 20.90 17.28
C HIS A 510 26.42 22.02 16.40
N SER A 511 25.57 22.90 16.95
CA SER A 511 24.92 23.99 16.21
C SER A 511 25.92 25.11 15.87
N PRO A 512 26.16 25.42 14.58
CA PRO A 512 27.03 26.52 14.17
C PRO A 512 26.55 27.87 14.69
N ILE A 513 25.22 28.02 14.84
CA ILE A 513 24.57 29.25 15.33
C ILE A 513 24.89 29.45 16.81
N MET A 514 24.71 28.42 17.63
CA MET A 514 25.04 28.48 19.06
C MET A 514 26.55 28.62 19.27
N THR A 515 27.35 27.97 18.42
CA THR A 515 28.82 28.08 18.41
C THR A 515 29.28 29.51 18.15
N LYS A 516 28.67 30.19 17.16
CA LYS A 516 28.97 31.59 16.83
C LYS A 516 28.48 32.55 17.91
N LEU A 517 27.27 32.32 18.43
CA LEU A 517 26.74 33.09 19.56
C LEU A 517 27.66 32.98 20.79
N ALA A 518 28.21 31.79 21.07
CA ALA A 518 29.19 31.59 22.13
C ALA A 518 30.51 32.32 21.86
N GLU A 519 30.99 32.36 20.60
CA GLU A 519 32.18 33.15 20.21
C GLU A 519 31.96 34.64 20.41
N ASP A 520 30.84 35.16 19.93
CA ASP A 520 30.51 36.58 20.05
C ASP A 520 30.43 36.99 21.53
N ILE A 521 29.80 36.15 22.37
CA ILE A 521 29.72 36.38 23.83
C ILE A 521 31.09 36.22 24.50
N ALA A 522 31.92 35.26 24.09
CA ALA A 522 33.27 35.09 24.64
C ALA A 522 34.20 36.26 24.29
N VAL A 523 34.09 36.81 23.07
CA VAL A 523 34.81 38.03 22.65
C VAL A 523 34.34 39.24 23.46
N GLN A 524 33.03 39.38 23.67
CA GLN A 524 32.48 40.42 24.55
C GLN A 524 32.96 40.28 26.00
N ALA A 525 32.95 39.06 26.55
CA ALA A 525 33.45 38.78 27.90
C ALA A 525 34.94 39.14 28.04
N GLN A 526 35.75 38.83 27.02
CA GLN A 526 37.18 39.17 27.02
C GLN A 526 37.43 40.68 26.93
N HIS A 527 36.61 41.40 26.15
CA HIS A 527 36.68 42.87 26.08
C HIS A 527 36.31 43.50 27.42
N SER A 528 35.19 43.09 28.00
CA SER A 528 34.71 43.55 29.31
C SER A 528 35.71 43.23 30.45
N ARG A 529 36.33 42.04 30.41
CA ARG A 529 37.43 41.69 31.33
C ARG A 529 38.62 42.64 31.20
N THR A 530 39.02 42.97 29.98
CA THR A 530 40.15 43.88 29.73
C THR A 530 39.85 45.28 30.26
N GLU A 531 38.61 45.74 30.10
CA GLU A 531 38.13 47.01 30.63
C GLU A 531 38.16 47.04 32.17
N TYR A 532 37.66 45.98 32.82
CA TYR A 532 37.74 45.82 34.27
C TYR A 532 39.20 45.81 34.77
N GLU A 533 40.09 45.05 34.13
CA GLU A 533 41.52 45.01 34.50
C GLU A 533 42.20 46.38 34.33
N ASN A 534 41.83 47.16 33.31
CA ASN A 534 42.32 48.52 33.09
C ASN A 534 41.84 49.48 34.19
N ILE A 535 40.54 49.44 34.55
CA ILE A 535 39.98 50.25 35.65
C ILE A 535 40.69 49.93 36.97
N ARG A 536 40.91 48.64 37.26
CA ARG A 536 41.61 48.21 38.47
C ARG A 536 43.05 48.71 38.52
N LYS A 537 43.73 48.72 37.36
CA LYS A 537 45.10 49.24 37.24
C LYS A 537 45.13 50.76 37.40
N GLU A 538 44.14 51.48 36.87
CA GLU A 538 43.96 52.92 37.07
C GLU A 538 43.73 53.26 38.55
N ILE A 539 42.84 52.51 39.24
CA ILE A 539 42.62 52.65 40.68
C ILE A 539 43.91 52.43 41.46
N ALA A 540 44.67 51.37 41.16
CA ALA A 540 45.93 51.07 41.84
C ALA A 540 47.01 52.16 41.61
N ASP A 541 47.08 52.73 40.41
CA ASP A 541 47.99 53.84 40.08
C ASP A 541 47.59 55.12 40.84
N LEU A 542 46.29 55.46 40.83
CA LEU A 542 45.75 56.62 41.55
C LEU A 542 45.93 56.49 43.07
N GLU A 543 45.70 55.29 43.64
CA GLU A 543 45.96 55.01 45.06
C GLU A 543 47.43 55.17 45.41
N THR A 544 48.34 54.68 44.56
CA THR A 544 49.79 54.80 44.75
C THR A 544 50.20 56.27 44.72
N ARG A 545 49.76 57.02 43.71
CA ARG A 545 50.06 58.46 43.56
C ARG A 545 49.46 59.29 44.69
N LEU A 546 48.26 58.95 45.14
CA LEU A 546 47.62 59.61 46.28
C LEU A 546 48.36 59.31 47.60
N GLN A 547 48.86 58.08 47.78
CA GLN A 547 49.70 57.73 48.94
C GLN A 547 51.04 58.46 48.91
N GLU A 548 51.70 58.55 47.75
CA GLU A 548 52.95 59.30 47.59
C GLU A 548 52.75 60.78 47.94
N GLN A 549 51.67 61.41 47.45
CA GLN A 549 51.33 62.79 47.80
C GLN A 549 51.04 62.95 49.30
N LYS A 550 50.26 62.03 49.90
CA LYS A 550 50.00 62.01 51.36
C LYS A 550 51.28 61.85 52.19
N ALA A 551 52.26 61.09 51.71
CA ALA A 551 53.54 60.89 52.39
C ALA A 551 54.45 62.13 52.38
N THR A 552 54.27 63.02 51.41
CA THR A 552 55.02 64.29 51.31
C THR A 552 54.38 65.48 52.04
N LEU A 553 53.16 65.30 52.57
CA LEU A 553 52.41 66.36 53.26
C LEU A 553 52.90 66.52 54.73
N PRO A 554 53.28 67.74 55.17
CA PRO A 554 53.62 67.99 56.58
C PRO A 554 52.43 67.75 57.51
N ALA A 555 52.68 67.21 58.71
CA ALA A 555 51.62 66.86 59.65
C ALA A 555 50.84 68.11 60.12
N GLY A 556 49.56 68.19 59.72
CA GLY A 556 48.62 69.25 60.13
C GLY A 556 48.19 70.20 59.01
N ASP A 557 48.77 70.11 57.82
CA ASP A 557 48.39 70.94 56.67
C ASP A 557 47.14 70.40 55.92
N PRO A 558 46.32 71.28 55.33
CA PRO A 558 45.17 70.87 54.53
C PRO A 558 45.59 70.13 53.23
N PRO A 559 44.71 69.29 52.64
CA PRO A 559 45.01 68.57 51.40
C PRO A 559 45.41 69.53 50.27
N THR A 560 46.46 69.21 49.51
CA THR A 560 46.83 70.00 48.34
C THR A 560 45.76 69.89 47.25
N THR A 561 45.66 70.88 46.37
CA THR A 561 44.73 70.84 45.23
C THR A 561 44.93 69.59 44.37
N GLU A 562 46.17 69.11 44.23
CA GLU A 562 46.50 67.88 43.51
C GLU A 562 45.95 66.63 44.22
N MET A 563 46.00 66.57 45.56
CA MET A 563 45.37 65.48 46.32
C MET A 563 43.86 65.46 46.17
N VAL A 564 43.19 66.63 46.17
CA VAL A 564 41.74 66.71 45.97
C VAL A 564 41.35 66.21 44.57
N VAL A 565 42.13 66.57 43.55
CA VAL A 565 41.91 66.09 42.16
C VAL A 565 42.16 64.58 42.06
N LEU A 566 43.19 64.05 42.71
CA LEU A 566 43.47 62.61 42.74
C LEU A 566 42.38 61.83 43.49
N GLU A 567 41.85 62.37 44.60
CA GLU A 567 40.71 61.78 45.33
C GLU A 567 39.43 61.77 44.47
N GLU A 568 39.14 62.86 43.75
CA GLU A 568 38.00 62.92 42.83
C GLU A 568 38.14 61.93 41.66
N GLN A 569 39.34 61.81 41.07
CA GLN A 569 39.62 60.83 40.02
C GLN A 569 39.52 59.39 40.53
N LEU A 570 40.02 59.12 41.74
CA LEU A 570 39.93 57.80 42.37
C LEU A 570 38.48 57.41 42.65
N ASP A 571 37.66 58.33 43.15
CA ASP A 571 36.23 58.08 43.41
C ASP A 571 35.44 57.86 42.10
N ALA A 572 35.79 58.61 41.04
CA ALA A 572 35.25 58.43 39.70
C ALA A 572 35.67 57.10 39.03
N ALA A 573 36.85 56.57 39.35
CA ALA A 573 37.29 55.26 38.88
C ALA A 573 36.62 54.13 39.66
N ARG A 574 36.50 54.25 40.98
CA ARG A 574 35.83 53.28 41.87
C ARG A 574 34.35 53.11 41.55
N THR A 575 33.66 54.20 41.20
CA THR A 575 32.25 54.14 40.78
C THR A 575 32.03 53.36 39.48
N LYS A 576 33.07 53.15 38.66
CA LYS A 576 33.02 52.33 37.44
C LYS A 576 33.43 50.88 37.66
N GLU A 577 34.08 50.54 38.78
CA GLU A 577 34.64 49.21 39.03
C GLU A 577 33.56 48.13 39.19
N GLU A 578 32.56 48.34 40.05
CA GLU A 578 31.48 47.37 40.29
C GLU A 578 30.63 47.11 39.03
N PRO A 579 30.16 48.12 38.28
CA PRO A 579 29.44 47.89 37.02
C PRO A 579 30.24 47.08 36.00
N ALA A 580 31.53 47.38 35.82
CA ALA A 580 32.39 46.64 34.89
C ALA A 580 32.63 45.19 35.34
N ARG A 581 32.70 44.95 36.65
CA ARG A 581 32.83 43.62 37.25
C ARG A 581 31.56 42.79 37.06
N GLU A 582 30.38 43.38 37.28
CA GLU A 582 29.09 42.70 37.08
C GLU A 582 28.88 42.32 35.61
N GLU A 583 29.16 43.23 34.68
CA GLU A 583 29.05 42.99 33.24
C GLU A 583 29.98 41.86 32.77
N TRP A 584 31.26 41.89 33.19
CA TRP A 584 32.20 40.82 32.90
C TRP A 584 31.73 39.48 33.48
N SER A 585 31.25 39.46 34.72
CA SER A 585 30.78 38.25 35.40
C SER A 585 29.56 37.63 34.70
N ASP A 586 28.57 38.42 34.29
CA ASP A 586 27.39 37.94 33.55
C ASP A 586 27.79 37.35 32.20
N LEU A 587 28.64 38.06 31.43
CA LEU A 587 29.09 37.61 30.12
C LEU A 587 29.94 36.34 30.21
N ASP A 588 30.80 36.22 31.23
CA ASP A 588 31.62 35.03 31.48
C ASP A 588 30.77 33.83 31.90
N GLU A 589 29.76 34.03 32.75
CA GLU A 589 28.82 32.97 33.16
C GLU A 589 27.96 32.50 31.99
N ARG A 590 27.44 33.42 31.16
CA ARG A 590 26.68 33.11 29.95
C ARG A 590 27.53 32.41 28.89
N SER A 591 28.78 32.83 28.70
CA SER A 591 29.73 32.16 27.82
C SER A 591 29.94 30.70 28.23
N LYS A 592 30.19 30.47 29.52
CA LYS A 592 30.37 29.12 30.09
C LYS A 592 29.11 28.27 30.01
N ALA A 593 27.93 28.87 30.17
CA ALA A 593 26.65 28.16 30.09
C ALA A 593 26.30 27.68 28.67
N ILE A 594 26.66 28.44 27.63
CA ILE A 594 26.29 28.12 26.23
C ILE A 594 27.15 26.98 25.65
N ASP A 595 28.43 26.92 26.00
CA ASP A 595 29.39 25.96 25.41
C ASP A 595 29.83 24.84 26.37
N GLY A 596 29.32 24.84 27.61
CA GLY A 596 29.60 23.81 28.62
C GLY A 596 31.09 23.66 28.97
N GLY A 597 31.90 24.69 28.70
CA GLY A 597 33.35 24.69 28.92
C GLY A 597 34.19 23.99 27.84
N ARG A 598 33.61 23.49 26.74
CA ARG A 598 34.34 22.69 25.73
C ARG A 598 35.31 23.49 24.87
N LYS A 599 35.05 24.76 24.50
CA LYS A 599 35.98 25.60 23.76
C LYS A 599 37.17 26.05 24.57
N VAL A 600 36.99 26.28 25.87
CA VAL A 600 38.12 26.53 26.77
C VAL A 600 39.04 25.31 26.78
N GLN A 601 38.45 24.12 26.91
CA GLN A 601 39.18 22.84 26.85
C GLN A 601 39.81 22.57 25.48
N LEU A 602 39.12 22.91 24.38
CA LEU A 602 39.61 22.75 23.01
C LEU A 602 40.73 23.74 22.69
N ASN A 603 40.61 25.00 23.11
CA ASN A 603 41.66 26.01 22.95
C ASN A 603 42.91 25.65 23.77
N ASP A 604 42.73 25.08 24.97
CA ASP A 604 43.84 24.57 25.78
C ASP A 604 44.49 23.33 25.13
N GLN A 605 43.71 22.40 24.58
CA GLN A 605 44.20 21.23 23.84
C GLN A 605 44.85 21.58 22.49
N ILE A 606 44.37 22.60 21.79
CA ILE A 606 44.98 23.15 20.58
C ILE A 606 46.30 23.84 20.94
N ARG A 607 46.36 24.59 22.05
CA ARG A 607 47.63 25.15 22.57
C ARG A 607 48.63 24.06 22.96
N GLU A 608 48.17 22.94 23.50
CA GLU A 608 49.01 21.77 23.73
C GLU A 608 49.52 21.17 22.40
N LEU A 609 48.65 21.03 21.38
CA LEU A 609 49.00 20.55 20.03
C LEU A 609 49.98 21.46 19.29
N GLU A 610 49.83 22.79 19.36
CA GLU A 610 50.74 23.77 18.79
C GLU A 610 52.15 23.68 19.41
N ASN A 611 52.22 23.30 20.69
CA ASN A 611 53.48 23.07 21.40
C ASN A 611 54.12 21.69 21.08
N MET A 612 53.43 20.80 20.37
CA MET A 612 53.88 19.43 20.05
C MET A 612 54.44 19.29 18.62
N THR A 613 55.50 20.02 18.29
CA THR A 613 56.15 19.96 16.96
C THR A 613 57.01 18.72 16.70
N ASN A 614 57.26 17.87 17.72
CA ASN A 614 58.23 16.76 17.65
C ASN A 614 57.63 15.34 17.50
N LEU A 615 56.32 15.18 17.28
CA LEU A 615 55.69 13.85 17.21
C LEU A 615 55.87 13.17 15.84
N SER A 616 56.21 11.87 15.86
CA SER A 616 56.30 11.01 14.69
C SER A 616 54.91 10.73 14.07
N THR A 617 54.85 10.30 12.81
CA THR A 617 53.58 10.00 12.11
C THR A 617 52.71 8.98 12.85
N GLY A 618 53.31 8.00 13.53
CA GLY A 618 52.59 7.00 14.32
C GLY A 618 51.99 7.56 15.62
N GLU A 619 52.65 8.54 16.24
CA GLU A 619 52.15 9.22 17.45
C GLU A 619 51.05 10.22 17.11
N ARG A 620 51.16 10.93 15.98
CA ARG A 620 50.07 11.76 15.44
C ARG A 620 48.82 10.93 15.14
N LEU A 621 48.99 9.71 14.63
CA LEU A 621 47.86 8.79 14.39
C LEU A 621 47.19 8.33 15.69
N LYS A 622 47.98 8.00 16.73
CA LYS A 622 47.44 7.66 18.06
C LYS A 622 46.72 8.85 18.70
N TYR A 623 47.27 10.05 18.57
CA TYR A 623 46.65 11.28 19.07
C TYR A 623 45.33 11.56 18.34
N LEU A 624 45.30 11.40 17.01
CA LEU A 624 44.06 11.47 16.22
C LEU A 624 43.05 10.43 16.72
N VAL A 625 43.43 9.17 16.97
CA VAL A 625 42.51 8.14 17.50
C VAL A 625 41.93 8.52 18.86
N VAL A 626 42.76 9.03 19.79
CA VAL A 626 42.31 9.50 21.11
C VAL A 626 41.40 10.74 20.97
N PHE A 627 41.75 11.66 20.07
CA PHE A 627 40.97 12.85 19.74
C PHE A 627 39.59 12.50 19.13
N PHE A 628 39.54 11.51 18.23
CA PHE A 628 38.31 10.97 17.65
C PHE A 628 37.41 10.32 18.72
N GLN A 629 38.00 9.63 19.71
CA GLN A 629 37.25 9.02 20.82
C GLN A 629 36.64 10.07 21.78
N GLN A 630 37.23 11.28 21.85
CA GLN A 630 36.82 12.32 22.79
C GLN A 630 35.65 13.19 22.27
N TYR A 631 35.41 13.23 20.95
CA TYR A 631 34.44 14.13 20.33
C TYR A 631 32.98 13.63 20.32
N SER A 632 32.74 12.33 20.52
CA SER A 632 31.38 11.77 20.62
C SER A 632 31.42 10.34 21.19
N PRO A 633 31.31 10.13 22.50
CA PRO A 633 31.16 8.80 23.07
C PRO A 633 29.79 8.22 22.68
N LEU A 634 29.72 6.96 22.25
CA LEU A 634 28.45 6.28 21.94
C LEU A 634 27.47 6.33 23.14
N GLU A 635 28.00 6.24 24.35
CA GLU A 635 27.24 6.31 25.60
C GLU A 635 26.57 7.69 25.80
N GLU A 636 27.17 8.78 25.33
CA GLU A 636 26.55 10.12 25.39
C GLU A 636 25.42 10.28 24.38
N VAL A 637 25.52 9.66 23.19
CA VAL A 637 24.48 9.76 22.15
C VAL A 637 23.25 8.93 22.48
N LEU A 638 23.44 7.77 23.12
CA LEU A 638 22.34 6.93 23.60
C LEU A 638 21.78 7.40 24.96
N ASN A 639 22.31 8.48 25.54
CA ASN A 639 21.87 8.99 26.83
C ASN A 639 20.48 9.67 26.73
N PRO A 640 19.45 9.19 27.46
CA PRO A 640 18.12 9.80 27.46
C PRO A 640 18.11 11.28 27.87
N THR A 641 19.05 11.73 28.69
CA THR A 641 19.10 13.14 29.12
C THR A 641 19.54 14.08 27.99
N ALA A 642 20.45 13.62 27.12
CA ALA A 642 20.88 14.38 25.95
C ALA A 642 19.73 14.49 24.92
N LEU A 643 18.98 13.40 24.72
CA LEU A 643 17.77 13.39 23.90
C LEU A 643 16.71 14.37 24.43
N LEU A 644 16.48 14.37 25.74
CA LEU A 644 15.51 15.27 26.38
C LEU A 644 15.94 16.74 26.24
N ALA A 645 17.23 17.04 26.43
CA ALA A 645 17.77 18.38 26.24
C ALA A 645 17.58 18.88 24.80
N ALA A 646 17.86 18.03 23.79
CA ALA A 646 17.64 18.37 22.39
C ALA A 646 16.15 18.65 22.09
N CYS A 647 15.23 17.87 22.66
CA CYS A 647 13.78 18.11 22.53
C CYS A 647 13.33 19.42 23.21
N GLN A 648 13.91 19.77 24.36
CA GLN A 648 13.58 21.01 25.07
C GLN A 648 14.05 22.25 24.31
N GLN A 649 15.19 22.15 23.64
CA GLN A 649 15.81 23.27 22.94
C GLN A 649 15.31 23.41 21.49
N GLY A 650 14.89 22.31 20.86
CA GLY A 650 14.32 22.28 19.52
C GLY A 650 12.90 21.72 19.50
N PRO A 651 11.84 22.56 19.65
CA PRO A 651 10.45 22.11 19.61
C PRO A 651 10.12 21.32 18.35
N LEU A 652 10.69 21.71 17.20
CA LEU A 652 10.52 20.99 15.93
C LEU A 652 11.02 19.54 16.01
N PHE A 653 12.15 19.30 16.67
CA PHE A 653 12.69 17.94 16.85
C PHE A 653 11.75 17.08 17.71
N ALA A 654 11.22 17.64 18.79
CA ALA A 654 10.23 16.97 19.63
C ALA A 654 8.94 16.64 18.86
N PHE A 655 8.43 17.58 18.05
CA PHE A 655 7.26 17.36 17.20
C PHE A 655 7.49 16.26 16.16
N LEU A 656 8.67 16.24 15.53
CA LEU A 656 9.02 15.20 14.57
C LEU A 656 9.07 13.81 15.23
N LEU A 657 9.68 13.67 16.41
CA LEU A 657 9.71 12.41 17.14
C LEU A 657 8.31 11.95 17.57
N LEU A 658 7.50 12.85 18.13
CA LEU A 658 6.11 12.56 18.50
C LEU A 658 5.27 12.18 17.28
N GLY A 659 5.47 12.87 16.16
CA GLY A 659 4.81 12.58 14.89
C GLY A 659 5.18 11.21 14.34
N LEU A 660 6.48 10.86 14.34
CA LEU A 660 6.93 9.53 13.91
C LEU A 660 6.41 8.43 14.84
N TRP A 661 6.46 8.64 16.15
CA TRP A 661 5.89 7.68 17.12
C TRP A 661 4.39 7.48 16.91
N ALA A 662 3.63 8.57 16.78
CA ALA A 662 2.19 8.49 16.53
C ALA A 662 1.90 7.80 15.18
N LEU A 663 2.67 8.10 14.14
CA LEU A 663 2.55 7.43 12.83
C LEU A 663 2.75 5.93 12.97
N LEU A 664 3.84 5.49 13.61
CA LEU A 664 4.17 4.07 13.75
C LEU A 664 3.21 3.31 14.69
N VAL A 665 2.69 3.96 15.74
CA VAL A 665 1.64 3.37 16.60
C VAL A 665 0.32 3.21 15.86
N ASN A 666 -0.07 4.20 15.04
CA ASN A 666 -1.28 4.10 14.22
C ASN A 666 -1.11 3.12 13.05
N TYR A 667 0.11 2.95 12.56
CA TYR A 667 0.42 1.99 11.50
C TYR A 667 0.15 0.54 11.94
N VAL A 668 0.38 0.18 13.22
CA VAL A 668 0.21 -1.21 13.70
C VAL A 668 -1.18 -1.77 13.35
N GLU A 669 -1.15 -2.86 12.60
CA GLU A 669 -2.34 -3.63 12.25
C GLU A 669 -2.83 -4.43 13.46
N ALA A 670 -4.15 -4.49 13.67
CA ALA A 670 -4.69 -5.41 14.67
C ALA A 670 -4.65 -6.85 14.14
N SER A 671 -4.49 -7.83 15.03
CA SER A 671 -4.55 -9.25 14.67
C SER A 671 -5.53 -10.00 15.56
N ALA A 672 -5.89 -11.22 15.18
CA ALA A 672 -6.73 -12.09 16.00
C ALA A 672 -6.09 -12.44 17.36
N THR A 673 -4.76 -12.43 17.45
CA THR A 673 -3.99 -12.80 18.66
C THR A 673 -3.59 -11.61 19.52
N LEU A 674 -3.26 -10.48 18.88
CA LEU A 674 -2.92 -9.22 19.52
C LEU A 674 -3.85 -8.13 18.98
N HIS A 675 -4.80 -7.72 19.80
CA HIS A 675 -5.77 -6.68 19.49
C HIS A 675 -5.88 -5.67 20.64
N GLY A 676 -6.39 -4.47 20.33
CA GLY A 676 -6.63 -3.40 21.31
C GLY A 676 -5.56 -2.32 21.34
N ARG A 677 -5.89 -1.21 21.99
CA ARG A 677 -5.05 0.01 22.02
C ARG A 677 -3.69 -0.22 22.67
N ILE A 678 -3.62 -1.06 23.71
CA ILE A 678 -2.36 -1.37 24.42
C ILE A 678 -1.41 -2.13 23.50
N ALA A 679 -1.88 -3.16 22.80
CA ALA A 679 -1.06 -3.93 21.87
C ALA A 679 -0.47 -3.04 20.76
N LYS A 680 -1.29 -2.17 20.17
CA LYS A 680 -0.84 -1.19 19.17
C LYS A 680 0.20 -0.23 19.73
N LEU A 681 -0.05 0.31 20.92
CA LEU A 681 0.87 1.20 21.62
C LEU A 681 2.21 0.52 21.86
N THR A 682 2.21 -0.71 22.37
CA THR A 682 3.43 -1.46 22.70
C THR A 682 4.23 -1.80 21.44
N ILE A 683 3.62 -2.43 20.42
CA ILE A 683 4.32 -2.82 19.19
C ILE A 683 4.83 -1.58 18.45
N GLY A 684 4.00 -0.55 18.30
CA GLY A 684 4.36 0.68 17.62
C GLY A 684 5.47 1.44 18.33
N THR A 685 5.46 1.44 19.67
CA THR A 685 6.53 2.05 20.47
C THR A 685 7.84 1.26 20.32
N ILE A 686 7.81 -0.08 20.33
CA ILE A 686 9.02 -0.90 20.09
C ILE A 686 9.58 -0.61 18.69
N HIS A 687 8.72 -0.54 17.67
CA HIS A 687 9.13 -0.23 16.30
C HIS A 687 9.73 1.19 16.20
N PHE A 688 9.09 2.18 16.82
CA PHE A 688 9.61 3.54 16.93
C PHE A 688 10.98 3.59 17.62
N LEU A 689 11.13 2.90 18.75
CA LEU A 689 12.41 2.85 19.49
C LEU A 689 13.51 2.21 18.65
N ALA A 690 13.19 1.17 17.85
CA ALA A 690 14.16 0.57 16.93
C ALA A 690 14.63 1.58 15.86
N HIS A 691 13.71 2.36 15.28
CA HIS A 691 14.06 3.44 14.36
C HIS A 691 14.86 4.56 15.05
N LEU A 692 14.49 4.94 16.27
CA LEU A 692 15.19 5.97 17.05
C LEU A 692 16.63 5.55 17.35
N VAL A 693 16.84 4.31 17.82
CA VAL A 693 18.19 3.79 18.08
C VAL A 693 19.03 3.75 16.80
N ALA A 694 18.46 3.27 15.68
CA ALA A 694 19.16 3.26 14.40
C ALA A 694 19.53 4.68 13.94
N LEU A 695 18.61 5.64 14.05
CA LEU A 695 18.85 7.05 13.76
C LEU A 695 20.00 7.62 14.58
N LEU A 696 19.99 7.40 15.91
CA LEU A 696 21.01 7.88 16.83
C LEU A 696 22.40 7.30 16.52
N VAL A 697 22.47 5.99 16.29
CA VAL A 697 23.73 5.30 15.96
C VAL A 697 24.30 5.82 14.62
N ILE A 698 23.46 6.03 13.62
CA ILE A 698 23.91 6.53 12.31
C ILE A 698 24.35 7.98 12.39
N SER A 699 23.60 8.82 13.12
CA SER A 699 23.95 10.21 13.36
C SER A 699 25.28 10.33 14.11
N TRP A 700 25.54 9.41 15.05
CA TRP A 700 26.81 9.28 15.75
C TRP A 700 27.96 8.90 14.81
N ILE A 701 27.79 7.87 13.97
CA ILE A 701 28.80 7.47 12.98
C ILE A 701 29.12 8.62 12.01
N ALA A 702 28.07 9.29 11.51
CA ALA A 702 28.20 10.43 10.62
C ALA A 702 29.04 11.55 11.28
N SER A 703 28.61 12.00 12.46
CA SER A 703 29.22 13.14 13.16
C SER A 703 30.60 12.83 13.73
N GLY A 704 30.83 11.59 14.20
CA GLY A 704 32.11 11.13 14.74
C GLY A 704 33.24 11.16 13.71
N VAL A 705 32.93 11.11 12.41
CA VAL A 705 33.91 11.30 11.33
C VAL A 705 33.84 12.71 10.75
N GLY A 706 32.63 13.22 10.49
CA GLY A 706 32.44 14.51 9.82
C GLY A 706 32.97 15.69 10.62
N THR A 707 32.70 15.72 11.93
CA THR A 707 33.09 16.85 12.78
C THR A 707 34.61 16.98 12.93
N PRO A 708 35.37 15.91 13.27
CA PRO A 708 36.82 16.04 13.40
C PRO A 708 37.50 16.28 12.04
N LEU A 709 36.99 15.69 10.95
CA LEU A 709 37.48 15.97 9.61
C LEU A 709 37.37 17.46 9.28
N ALA A 710 36.22 18.07 9.57
CA ALA A 710 36.03 19.50 9.36
C ALA A 710 36.96 20.35 10.24
N THR A 711 37.16 19.97 11.50
CA THR A 711 38.11 20.65 12.40
C THR A 711 39.53 20.63 11.84
N VAL A 712 40.00 19.49 11.32
CA VAL A 712 41.32 19.40 10.67
C VAL A 712 41.37 20.27 9.41
N LEU A 713 40.32 20.24 8.59
CA LEU A 713 40.26 20.99 7.34
C LEU A 713 40.22 22.52 7.55
N LYS A 714 39.66 23.02 8.67
CA LYS A 714 39.65 24.46 8.99
C LYS A 714 41.06 25.08 8.99
N TYR A 715 42.10 24.30 9.26
CA TYR A 715 43.49 24.76 9.23
C TYR A 715 44.14 24.72 7.84
N HIS A 716 43.48 24.10 6.86
CA HIS A 716 44.04 23.86 5.53
C HIS A 716 43.26 24.52 4.39
N ILE A 717 41.97 24.80 4.58
CA ILE A 717 41.11 25.40 3.56
C ILE A 717 40.26 26.51 4.19
N ALA A 718 39.94 27.54 3.40
CA ALA A 718 39.15 28.68 3.84
C ALA A 718 37.67 28.31 4.06
N ASP A 719 37.00 29.05 4.93
CA ASP A 719 35.54 28.98 5.09
C ASP A 719 34.82 29.35 3.78
N PRO A 720 33.62 28.77 3.52
CA PRO A 720 32.84 27.86 4.36
C PRO A 720 33.12 26.36 4.09
N TRP A 721 34.18 26.03 3.34
CA TRP A 721 34.38 24.69 2.78
C TRP A 721 34.49 23.54 3.81
N PRO A 722 35.15 23.68 4.99
CA PRO A 722 35.16 22.64 6.01
C PRO A 722 33.75 22.26 6.50
N ASP A 723 32.89 23.26 6.71
CA ASP A 723 31.51 23.04 7.16
C ASP A 723 30.64 22.45 6.05
N VAL A 724 30.85 22.88 4.79
CA VAL A 724 30.21 22.26 3.62
C VAL A 724 30.57 20.77 3.56
N ILE A 725 31.86 20.41 3.69
CA ILE A 725 32.31 19.01 3.68
C ILE A 725 31.70 18.22 4.83
N ARG A 726 31.65 18.77 6.05
CA ARG A 726 30.98 18.13 7.20
C ARG A 726 29.52 17.81 6.89
N VAL A 727 28.79 18.81 6.41
CA VAL A 727 27.37 18.70 6.10
C VAL A 727 27.14 17.67 4.99
N THR A 728 27.91 17.75 3.90
CA THR A 728 27.82 16.80 2.79
C THR A 728 28.15 15.38 3.24
N TRP A 729 29.19 15.19 4.07
CA TRP A 729 29.52 13.89 4.65
C TRP A 729 28.37 13.35 5.51
N ASN A 730 27.88 14.14 6.47
CA ASN A 730 26.79 13.74 7.35
C ASN A 730 25.53 13.41 6.55
N PHE A 731 25.22 14.20 5.51
CA PHE A 731 24.15 13.92 4.57
C PHE A 731 24.35 12.58 3.87
N SER A 732 25.50 12.34 3.24
CA SER A 732 25.76 11.11 2.49
C SER A 732 25.73 9.87 3.38
N VAL A 733 26.34 9.91 4.57
CA VAL A 733 26.34 8.78 5.51
C VAL A 733 24.94 8.51 6.02
N THR A 734 24.21 9.55 6.44
CA THR A 734 22.86 9.37 7.00
C THR A 734 21.87 8.93 5.93
N LEU A 735 21.98 9.43 4.71
CA LEU A 735 21.14 9.00 3.59
C LEU A 735 21.38 7.53 3.25
N LEU A 736 22.64 7.13 3.04
CA LEU A 736 23.00 5.78 2.58
C LEU A 736 22.85 4.74 3.69
N LEU A 737 23.49 4.95 4.85
CA LEU A 737 23.41 4.01 5.97
C LEU A 737 22.02 4.06 6.63
N GLY A 738 21.39 5.25 6.71
CA GLY A 738 20.02 5.39 7.21
C GLY A 738 18.99 4.69 6.33
N GLY A 739 19.15 4.74 5.01
CA GLY A 739 18.32 3.95 4.11
C GLY A 739 18.50 2.44 4.29
N ILE A 740 19.75 1.97 4.42
CA ILE A 740 20.05 0.55 4.62
C ILE A 740 19.54 0.05 5.98
N LEU A 741 19.94 0.70 7.07
CA LEU A 741 19.56 0.27 8.43
C LEU A 741 18.09 0.54 8.72
N GLY A 742 17.55 1.69 8.31
CA GLY A 742 16.13 1.99 8.47
C GLY A 742 15.24 1.06 7.65
N GLY A 743 15.63 0.73 6.42
CA GLY A 743 14.95 -0.29 5.62
C GLY A 743 15.09 -1.70 6.23
N LEU A 744 16.23 -2.03 6.87
CA LEU A 744 16.39 -3.30 7.59
C LEU A 744 15.50 -3.36 8.83
N VAL A 745 15.36 -2.27 9.58
CA VAL A 745 14.44 -2.18 10.72
C VAL A 745 13.00 -2.44 10.25
N MET A 746 12.57 -1.80 9.15
CA MET A 746 11.25 -2.05 8.56
C MET A 746 11.09 -3.50 8.09
N GLY A 747 12.11 -4.03 7.40
CA GLY A 747 12.11 -5.42 6.92
C GLY A 747 12.04 -6.45 8.07
N LEU A 748 12.74 -6.20 9.18
CA LEU A 748 12.68 -7.01 10.39
C LEU A 748 11.30 -6.89 11.06
N TYR A 749 10.76 -5.67 11.15
CA TYR A 749 9.43 -5.41 11.67
C TYR A 749 8.37 -6.23 10.93
N TRP A 750 8.30 -6.14 9.59
CA TRP A 750 7.37 -6.94 8.79
C TRP A 750 7.63 -8.43 8.92
N THR A 751 8.90 -8.87 8.92
CA THR A 751 9.22 -10.29 9.10
C THR A 751 8.65 -10.82 10.42
N LEU A 752 8.90 -10.14 11.54
CA LEU A 752 8.47 -10.59 12.86
C LEU A 752 6.96 -10.48 13.03
N THR A 753 6.36 -9.35 12.66
CA THR A 753 4.93 -9.11 12.86
C THR A 753 4.05 -9.99 11.97
N SER A 754 4.46 -10.22 10.71
CA SER A 754 3.74 -11.15 9.83
C SER A 754 3.89 -12.60 10.29
N THR A 755 5.10 -13.07 10.60
CA THR A 755 5.30 -14.49 10.91
C THR A 755 4.74 -14.92 12.26
N LEU A 756 4.84 -14.06 13.28
CA LEU A 756 4.46 -14.37 14.66
C LEU A 756 3.00 -13.99 14.98
N PHE A 757 2.50 -12.89 14.40
CA PHE A 757 1.19 -12.33 14.75
C PHE A 757 0.22 -12.24 13.57
N ASN A 758 0.64 -12.60 12.35
CA ASN A 758 -0.14 -12.42 11.11
C ASN A 758 -0.57 -10.96 10.88
N MET A 759 0.26 -10.00 11.28
CA MET A 759 0.07 -8.57 10.99
C MET A 759 0.86 -8.17 9.76
N HIS A 760 0.43 -7.12 9.07
CA HIS A 760 1.12 -6.51 7.92
C HIS A 760 1.40 -7.50 6.78
N THR A 761 0.61 -8.56 6.66
CA THR A 761 0.91 -9.62 5.68
C THR A 761 0.75 -9.14 4.25
N GLY A 762 -0.13 -8.18 3.99
CA GLY A 762 -0.24 -7.50 2.69
C GLY A 762 1.01 -6.70 2.39
N ASP A 763 1.34 -5.73 3.25
CA ASP A 763 2.52 -4.86 3.15
C ASP A 763 3.82 -5.67 2.94
N ALA A 764 4.02 -6.68 3.78
CA ALA A 764 5.20 -7.54 3.78
C ALA A 764 5.36 -8.35 2.48
N PHE A 765 4.27 -8.65 1.76
CA PHE A 765 4.34 -9.39 0.49
C PHE A 765 4.32 -8.46 -0.73
N GLY A 766 3.60 -7.34 -0.64
CA GLY A 766 3.61 -6.28 -1.64
C GLY A 766 5.01 -5.69 -1.82
N ALA A 767 5.72 -5.44 -0.71
CA ALA A 767 7.11 -4.98 -0.74
C ALA A 767 8.10 -5.98 -1.38
N LEU A 768 7.74 -7.26 -1.41
CA LEU A 768 8.58 -8.31 -1.98
C LEU A 768 8.33 -8.55 -3.47
N GLY A 769 7.16 -8.14 -4.00
CA GLY A 769 6.80 -8.33 -5.41
C GLY A 769 6.97 -9.79 -5.87
N ILE A 770 6.55 -10.77 -5.08
CA ILE A 770 6.83 -12.19 -5.35
C ILE A 770 6.08 -12.65 -6.60
N LYS A 771 6.74 -12.67 -7.75
CA LYS A 771 6.17 -13.17 -9.01
C LYS A 771 5.86 -14.67 -9.06
N ASN A 772 6.40 -15.45 -8.13
CA ASN A 772 6.23 -16.92 -8.06
C ASN A 772 4.86 -17.33 -7.51
N TYR A 773 4.60 -18.64 -7.47
CA TYR A 773 3.36 -19.24 -6.97
C TYR A 773 2.11 -18.73 -7.69
N LYS A 774 2.07 -18.96 -9.00
CA LYS A 774 0.96 -18.56 -9.86
C LYS A 774 0.06 -19.75 -10.16
N HIS A 775 -1.21 -19.49 -10.42
CA HIS A 775 -2.22 -20.54 -10.62
C HIS A 775 -3.44 -20.02 -11.35
N PHE A 776 -4.17 -20.96 -11.96
CA PHE A 776 -5.47 -20.77 -12.58
C PHE A 776 -6.31 -22.04 -12.39
N LEU A 777 -7.61 -21.98 -12.67
CA LEU A 777 -8.48 -23.15 -12.65
C LEU A 777 -8.79 -23.59 -14.07
N ARG A 778 -8.71 -24.89 -14.30
CA ARG A 778 -9.27 -25.53 -15.49
C ARG A 778 -10.47 -26.36 -15.06
N ILE A 779 -11.63 -26.10 -15.62
CA ILE A 779 -12.92 -26.62 -15.17
C ILE A 779 -13.50 -27.48 -16.28
N ARG A 780 -13.78 -28.74 -15.95
CA ARG A 780 -14.48 -29.68 -16.83
C ARG A 780 -15.93 -29.79 -16.36
N LEU A 781 -16.87 -29.39 -17.21
CA LEU A 781 -18.29 -29.44 -16.93
C LEU A 781 -18.92 -30.59 -17.71
N GLU A 782 -19.42 -31.58 -16.98
CA GLU A 782 -20.14 -32.75 -17.48
C GLU A 782 -21.62 -32.65 -17.10
N PRO A 783 -22.53 -33.48 -17.66
CA PRO A 783 -23.95 -33.32 -17.45
C PRO A 783 -24.43 -33.29 -15.98
N GLY A 784 -23.83 -34.10 -15.11
CA GLY A 784 -24.18 -34.18 -13.67
C GLY A 784 -23.08 -33.76 -12.72
N ARG A 785 -21.90 -33.35 -13.22
CA ARG A 785 -20.76 -33.06 -12.35
C ARG A 785 -19.82 -32.01 -12.91
N ALA A 786 -19.14 -31.28 -12.03
CA ALA A 786 -17.99 -30.46 -12.38
C ALA A 786 -16.72 -31.09 -11.79
N THR A 787 -15.66 -31.10 -12.58
CA THR A 787 -14.31 -31.40 -12.08
C THR A 787 -13.43 -30.17 -12.25
N ILE A 788 -12.97 -29.59 -11.14
CA ILE A 788 -12.07 -28.42 -11.13
C ILE A 788 -10.64 -28.91 -10.91
N TYR A 789 -9.74 -28.50 -11.79
CA TYR A 789 -8.30 -28.75 -11.73
C TYR A 789 -7.58 -27.45 -11.35
N PRO A 790 -7.12 -27.29 -10.10
CA PRO A 790 -6.34 -26.13 -9.69
C PRO A 790 -4.89 -26.30 -10.15
N VAL A 791 -4.52 -25.65 -11.24
CA VAL A 791 -3.20 -25.78 -11.89
C VAL A 791 -2.28 -24.68 -11.39
N ALA A 792 -1.10 -25.05 -10.87
CA ALA A 792 -0.13 -24.12 -10.33
C ALA A 792 1.25 -24.24 -10.97
N LEU A 793 1.99 -23.13 -10.93
CA LEU A 793 3.41 -23.05 -11.27
C LEU A 793 4.16 -22.37 -10.11
N ASP A 794 5.04 -23.13 -9.45
CA ASP A 794 5.78 -22.66 -8.27
C ASP A 794 6.80 -21.57 -8.62
N LYS A 795 7.40 -21.64 -9.82
CA LYS A 795 8.48 -20.73 -10.24
C LYS A 795 8.20 -20.17 -11.63
N ILE A 796 8.12 -18.85 -11.71
CA ILE A 796 8.00 -18.14 -12.98
C ILE A 796 9.38 -18.01 -13.64
N PRO A 797 9.50 -18.26 -14.96
CA PRO A 797 10.73 -18.02 -15.71
C PRO A 797 11.28 -16.59 -15.51
N GLY A 798 12.60 -16.45 -15.52
CA GLY A 798 13.28 -15.16 -15.52
C GLY A 798 13.46 -14.56 -16.93
N PRO A 799 14.01 -13.34 -17.04
CA PRO A 799 14.19 -12.68 -18.33
C PRO A 799 15.08 -13.46 -19.31
N SER A 800 16.03 -14.23 -18.78
CA SER A 800 16.96 -15.05 -19.55
C SER A 800 16.40 -16.43 -19.92
N ASP A 801 15.23 -16.81 -19.40
CA ASP A 801 14.63 -18.13 -19.62
C ASP A 801 13.72 -18.19 -20.85
N TRP A 802 13.62 -17.10 -21.62
CA TRP A 802 12.81 -17.01 -22.83
C TRP A 802 13.67 -17.00 -24.11
N ARG A 803 13.08 -17.51 -25.19
CA ARG A 803 13.64 -17.59 -26.53
C ARG A 803 12.57 -17.31 -27.59
N TRP A 804 12.99 -16.95 -28.80
CA TRP A 804 12.09 -16.70 -29.92
C TRP A 804 12.23 -17.73 -31.05
N ARG A 805 13.42 -18.34 -31.20
CA ARG A 805 13.67 -19.40 -32.19
C ARG A 805 13.37 -20.79 -31.62
N LEU A 806 12.82 -21.63 -32.49
CA LEU A 806 12.67 -23.06 -32.26
C LEU A 806 14.05 -23.74 -32.20
N TYR A 807 14.15 -24.82 -31.45
CA TYR A 807 15.32 -25.69 -31.51
C TYR A 807 15.24 -26.56 -32.77
N PRO A 808 16.37 -27.03 -33.33
CA PRO A 808 16.36 -27.93 -34.48
C PRO A 808 15.46 -29.15 -34.22
N GLY A 809 14.50 -29.39 -35.12
CA GLY A 809 13.52 -30.49 -35.02
C GLY A 809 12.27 -30.20 -34.19
N GLU A 810 12.18 -29.04 -33.54
CA GLU A 810 11.00 -28.63 -32.79
C GLU A 810 9.90 -28.08 -33.71
N LYS A 811 8.64 -28.40 -33.41
CA LYS A 811 7.47 -27.82 -34.08
C LYS A 811 6.94 -26.65 -33.26
N ARG A 812 6.56 -25.56 -33.93
CA ARG A 812 5.90 -24.44 -33.24
C ARG A 812 4.59 -24.91 -32.62
N PRO A 813 4.27 -24.51 -31.37
CA PRO A 813 2.97 -24.80 -30.77
C PRO A 813 1.80 -24.24 -31.59
N GLY A 814 0.64 -24.90 -31.52
CA GLY A 814 -0.57 -24.53 -32.28
C GLY A 814 -1.11 -23.13 -31.97
N HIS A 815 -0.82 -22.61 -30.78
CA HIS A 815 -1.17 -21.26 -30.36
C HIS A 815 -0.21 -20.17 -30.89
N ASN A 816 0.79 -20.55 -31.69
CA ASN A 816 1.73 -19.64 -32.38
C ASN A 816 2.29 -18.52 -31.49
N PRO A 817 2.99 -18.86 -30.38
CA PRO A 817 3.54 -17.86 -29.46
C PRO A 817 4.71 -17.11 -30.12
N LEU A 818 4.88 -15.82 -29.81
CA LEU A 818 6.01 -15.03 -30.30
C LEU A 818 7.31 -15.33 -29.55
N ILE A 819 7.20 -15.74 -28.28
CA ILE A 819 8.32 -16.21 -27.46
C ILE A 819 7.93 -17.48 -26.71
N MET A 820 8.90 -18.34 -26.44
CA MET A 820 8.74 -19.64 -25.80
C MET A 820 9.74 -19.80 -24.67
N PRO A 821 9.44 -20.61 -23.65
CA PRO A 821 10.40 -20.87 -22.59
C PRO A 821 11.55 -21.74 -23.13
N LYS A 822 12.76 -21.56 -22.59
CA LYS A 822 13.94 -22.36 -22.92
C LYS A 822 13.83 -23.78 -22.35
N LYS A 823 13.21 -23.90 -21.18
CA LYS A 823 12.87 -25.16 -20.52
C LYS A 823 11.36 -25.31 -20.49
N ALA A 824 10.86 -26.53 -20.67
CA ALA A 824 9.43 -26.77 -20.52
C ALA A 824 8.95 -26.31 -19.14
N LEU A 825 7.77 -25.69 -19.10
CA LEU A 825 7.12 -25.35 -17.84
C LEU A 825 6.61 -26.65 -17.20
N GLU A 826 6.70 -26.73 -15.88
CA GLU A 826 6.30 -27.90 -15.09
C GLU A 826 5.10 -27.52 -14.20
N PRO A 827 3.91 -27.32 -14.78
CA PRO A 827 2.73 -27.05 -13.98
C PRO A 827 2.29 -28.33 -13.24
N ARG A 828 1.78 -28.17 -12.03
CA ARG A 828 1.27 -29.26 -11.19
C ARG A 828 -0.07 -28.91 -10.60
N LEU A 829 -0.83 -29.92 -10.18
CA LEU A 829 -2.02 -29.67 -9.38
C LEU A 829 -1.62 -29.16 -7.97
N ILE A 830 -2.39 -28.20 -7.46
CA ILE A 830 -2.28 -27.74 -6.07
C ILE A 830 -2.76 -28.82 -5.10
N GLU A 831 -3.87 -29.44 -5.45
CA GLU A 831 -4.55 -30.52 -4.74
C GLU A 831 -5.19 -31.49 -5.76
N PRO A 832 -5.61 -32.70 -5.37
CA PRO A 832 -6.30 -33.61 -6.28
C PRO A 832 -7.53 -32.94 -6.95
N PRO A 833 -7.94 -33.39 -8.15
CA PRO A 833 -9.09 -32.81 -8.85
C PRO A 833 -10.33 -32.74 -7.95
N ILE A 834 -10.96 -31.56 -7.90
CA ILE A 834 -12.14 -31.30 -7.07
C ILE A 834 -13.37 -31.75 -7.85
N ILE A 835 -13.96 -32.87 -7.44
CA ILE A 835 -15.14 -33.44 -8.08
C ILE A 835 -16.38 -32.99 -7.31
N ILE A 836 -17.29 -32.29 -7.98
CA ILE A 836 -18.55 -31.78 -7.43
C ILE A 836 -19.69 -32.45 -8.19
N GLU A 837 -20.33 -33.42 -7.56
CA GLU A 837 -21.54 -34.07 -8.08
C GLU A 837 -22.76 -33.22 -7.74
N ASP A 838 -23.61 -32.94 -8.72
CA ASP A 838 -24.80 -32.11 -8.52
C ASP A 838 -25.82 -32.74 -7.53
N SER A 839 -25.81 -34.06 -7.42
CA SER A 839 -26.60 -34.86 -6.49
C SER A 839 -26.22 -34.62 -5.02
N ASN A 840 -25.00 -34.15 -4.75
CA ASN A 840 -24.51 -33.87 -3.40
C ASN A 840 -24.81 -32.44 -2.93
N ILE A 841 -25.36 -31.59 -3.79
CA ILE A 841 -25.71 -30.21 -3.42
C ILE A 841 -27.06 -30.20 -2.71
N LEU A 842 -27.08 -29.69 -1.48
CA LEU A 842 -28.33 -29.41 -0.77
C LEU A 842 -29.06 -28.25 -1.46
N ARG A 843 -30.37 -28.41 -1.59
CA ARG A 843 -31.27 -27.38 -2.15
C ARG A 843 -31.39 -26.18 -1.22
#